data_AF-A0A9D6FCH1-F1
#
_entry.id   AF-A0A9D6FCH1-F1
#
_cell.length_a   1.000
_cell.length_b   1.000
_cell.length_c   1.000
_cell.angle_alpha   90.00
_cell.angle_beta   90.00
_cell.angle_gamma   90.00
#
_symmetry.space_group_name_H-M   'P 1'
#
loop_
_entity.id
_entity.type
_entity.pdbx_description
1 polymer ?
#
loop_
_entity_poly.entity_id
_entity_poly.type
_entity_poly.pdbx_seq_one_letter_code
_entity_poly.pdbx_strand_id
1 'polypeptide(L)'
;MSRLQSPTSKNRRFWLAVSAGIVFAGALPAGASQITERWGASSTAEYAATPRNISVLDNYPTYNDQSQLLFGENNGAHKWALIYFSTANLPTNTVVYSARLKLSVYSYSDQWDGSEPVRQISDPNGLGLWSQTEATFGNRRSGVKWSLSGNGDLNTALGRELDSAYMYYVPQWHTLWREWDVTEAVKDWVATPTSNQGLALPYIANALYKAARHDDADASIRPILEITYEGANPNRPAQPTNVTASHRSGQTFITWEEIASSNPEVSYRVYRHTAAITSGNIGQATLLADVPTSSSYYKREVEMCEGGSDCSPTGQTRFIIEDDGTELAAGTGLFVYTVQNQSSGNYHYAVTSVVEGNENRDDFGGNTDGPINEIKATPRPVRVWTSPTNNGWVYTQFMDYHNWNYHFEGYAYNFYVGVPSSYSATGAPVGVAMMLHAWGGSYGSYWAGGDGSSYWHGGVLVTPDDRTKTWWFGFNEYTGNIEKRFADGRVIDYTHQRLDAILEFVLSELNVDPDRVQIHGGSMGGSGSVNYGLRRGDRFSAVYSESAMTDFATSGDAGGTDWVGDVIDTWGTLAQDLSTNLGVTIWQWYNLQDWVQQNRAAELPWLSDHHGKADDVIDWDTQGVQWSPALETGRRPFASEFDNTDHGCACIRAVSPDVDIFGVTFRRDESIPAMTNASSSQDPATQYGCRNCAIEWSASWHNFAGAPVDTATRYEMVFRTTGGTATVNITPRRLQSFIVQAGASYQWTNQPVGGGSESSGVVVADADALILVPGFSVTSTGNRLVLVPLSGSLPAPSVTKIEPATGPTTGGTGVTITGTNFLSGATVTIGGTAATDLQVVNKTAITAKTGTVTTAGAVDVVVTNPDAKSGTLAGGFTYTSAPAGVRGDANGDSAVTVSDVFFLINYLFAGGMAPSTSCGGDANGDGSATVSDVFFLINYLFAGGGAPGVC
;
A
#
# COMPACT_ATOMS: atom_id res chain seq x y z
N MET A 1 14.67 52.54 32.39
CA MET A 1 15.58 51.54 31.82
C MET A 1 14.73 50.39 31.29
N SER A 2 14.87 50.11 29.99
CA SER A 2 14.32 48.97 29.20
C SER A 2 12.89 48.47 29.49
N ARG A 3 11.93 48.93 28.66
CA ARG A 3 10.69 48.23 28.29
C ARG A 3 10.95 47.41 27.03
N LEU A 4 10.41 46.20 26.91
CA LEU A 4 10.09 45.58 25.62
C LEU A 4 8.73 44.87 25.71
N GLN A 5 7.83 45.31 24.83
CA GLN A 5 6.51 44.77 24.52
C GLN A 5 6.63 43.76 23.36
N SER A 6 5.75 42.76 23.29
CA SER A 6 5.32 42.14 22.01
C SER A 6 4.03 42.86 21.52
N PRO A 7 3.39 42.55 20.37
CA PRO A 7 3.76 41.70 19.22
C PRO A 7 3.44 42.38 17.85
N THR A 8 3.61 41.63 16.74
CA THR A 8 2.82 41.61 15.47
C THR A 8 3.57 41.73 14.13
N SER A 9 3.66 40.58 13.46
CA SER A 9 3.16 40.31 12.11
C SER A 9 4.04 40.54 10.87
N LYS A 10 3.93 39.55 9.98
CA LYS A 10 4.16 39.52 8.53
C LYS A 10 5.61 39.44 8.07
N ASN A 11 6.05 38.20 7.83
CA ASN A 11 6.36 37.78 6.46
C ASN A 11 6.15 36.27 6.32
N ARG A 12 5.00 35.91 5.73
CA ARG A 12 4.80 34.63 5.04
C ARG A 12 5.86 34.58 3.93
N ARG A 13 6.91 33.77 4.08
CA ARG A 13 7.63 33.29 2.90
C ARG A 13 6.85 32.10 2.38
N PHE A 14 5.96 32.40 1.43
CA PHE A 14 5.54 31.43 0.44
C PHE A 14 6.81 30.80 -0.14
N TRP A 15 7.03 29.51 0.09
CA TRP A 15 7.87 28.73 -0.81
C TRP A 15 7.04 28.48 -2.06
N LEU A 16 7.02 29.49 -2.95
CA LEU A 16 6.81 29.19 -4.36
C LEU A 16 8.04 28.37 -4.77
N ALA A 17 7.83 27.12 -5.14
CA ALA A 17 8.71 26.44 -6.07
C ALA A 17 8.66 27.24 -7.38
N VAL A 18 9.49 28.28 -7.48
CA VAL A 18 9.84 28.86 -8.77
C VAL A 18 10.93 27.97 -9.32
N SER A 19 10.56 27.12 -10.27
CA SER A 19 11.48 26.63 -11.29
C SER A 19 12.04 27.85 -12.02
N ALA A 20 13.08 28.46 -11.45
CA ALA A 20 13.82 29.52 -12.09
C ALA A 20 14.89 28.87 -12.97
N GLY A 21 14.44 28.31 -14.09
CA GLY A 21 15.26 28.28 -15.29
C GLY A 21 15.49 29.72 -15.70
N ILE A 22 16.55 30.35 -15.19
CA ILE A 22 17.09 31.56 -15.79
C ILE A 22 17.84 31.09 -17.04
N VAL A 23 17.09 30.93 -18.13
CA VAL A 23 17.64 30.88 -19.47
C VAL A 23 18.05 32.32 -19.79
N PHE A 24 19.34 32.64 -19.66
CA PHE A 24 19.89 33.74 -20.45
C PHE A 24 19.89 33.28 -21.91
N ALA A 25 18.76 33.49 -22.58
CA ALA A 25 18.62 33.22 -24.00
C ALA A 25 19.42 34.27 -24.78
N GLY A 26 20.69 33.98 -25.04
CA GLY A 26 21.22 34.33 -26.35
C GLY A 26 20.36 33.62 -27.39
N ALA A 27 19.90 34.35 -28.42
CA ALA A 27 19.12 33.73 -29.48
C ALA A 27 19.96 32.62 -30.14
N LEU A 28 19.51 31.37 -30.01
CA LEU A 28 20.11 30.23 -30.69
C LEU A 28 20.04 30.45 -32.21
N PRO A 29 21.10 30.15 -32.97
CA PRO A 29 21.02 30.01 -34.41
C PRO A 29 19.94 28.99 -34.79
N ALA A 30 19.24 29.21 -35.90
CA ALA A 30 18.22 28.28 -36.37
C ALA A 30 18.84 26.88 -36.63
N GLY A 31 18.41 25.87 -35.86
CA GLY A 31 18.86 24.48 -35.99
C GLY A 31 19.81 23.97 -34.89
N ALA A 32 20.18 24.80 -33.90
CA ALA A 32 21.02 24.39 -32.78
C ALA A 32 20.18 23.94 -31.56
N SER A 33 20.55 22.81 -30.94
CA SER A 33 19.94 22.27 -29.71
C SER A 33 20.86 22.52 -28.50
N GLN A 34 20.27 22.86 -27.34
CA GLN A 34 20.98 22.77 -26.05
C GLN A 34 21.03 21.30 -25.62
N ILE A 35 22.24 20.81 -25.31
CA ILE A 35 22.49 19.43 -24.91
C ILE A 35 23.18 19.44 -23.54
N THR A 36 22.75 18.56 -22.63
CA THR A 36 23.45 18.32 -21.37
C THR A 36 23.99 16.90 -21.38
N GLU A 37 25.31 16.75 -21.29
CA GLU A 37 25.99 15.46 -21.26
C GLU A 37 26.66 15.20 -19.92
N ARG A 38 26.70 13.94 -19.49
CA ARG A 38 27.48 13.51 -18.32
C ARG A 38 28.77 12.84 -18.78
N TRP A 39 29.88 13.24 -18.17
CA TRP A 39 31.22 12.80 -18.52
C TRP A 39 31.85 12.11 -17.30
N GLY A 40 32.53 10.99 -17.52
CA GLY A 40 33.42 10.35 -16.53
C GLY A 40 32.94 9.06 -15.86
N ALA A 41 31.75 8.56 -16.18
CA ALA A 41 31.28 7.28 -15.63
C ALA A 41 31.59 6.07 -16.53
N SER A 42 31.95 6.29 -17.81
CA SER A 42 32.44 5.25 -18.72
C SER A 42 33.55 5.79 -19.67
N SER A 43 34.82 5.59 -19.29
CA SER A 43 35.99 5.52 -20.20
C SER A 43 36.52 6.74 -20.97
N THR A 44 35.96 7.96 -20.89
CA THR A 44 36.64 9.16 -21.46
C THR A 44 37.74 9.73 -20.56
N ALA A 45 37.92 9.18 -19.36
CA ALA A 45 39.20 9.19 -18.68
C ALA A 45 40.04 8.03 -19.24
N GLU A 46 41.04 8.32 -20.09
CA GLU A 46 42.01 7.31 -20.51
C GLU A 46 42.78 6.79 -19.28
N TYR A 47 42.43 5.59 -18.79
CA TYR A 47 43.26 4.37 -18.68
C TYR A 47 42.64 3.33 -17.71
N ALA A 48 42.93 2.05 -17.99
CA ALA A 48 42.23 0.85 -17.56
C ALA A 48 42.97 -0.02 -16.52
N ALA A 49 42.27 -0.58 -15.52
CA ALA A 49 42.46 -1.92 -14.93
C ALA A 49 41.38 -2.26 -13.87
N THR A 50 40.95 -3.52 -13.80
CA THR A 50 39.83 -4.07 -12.99
C THR A 50 40.22 -4.57 -11.57
N PRO A 51 39.26 -4.78 -10.62
CA PRO A 51 39.48 -4.54 -9.17
C PRO A 51 39.48 -5.77 -8.25
N ARG A 52 39.97 -5.62 -6.99
CA ARG A 52 39.34 -6.11 -5.73
C ARG A 52 39.71 -5.28 -4.47
N ASN A 53 38.72 -5.17 -3.58
CA ASN A 53 38.52 -4.44 -2.31
C ASN A 53 39.74 -4.17 -1.37
N ILE A 54 39.70 -3.04 -0.62
CA ILE A 54 39.83 -2.97 0.87
C ILE A 54 39.81 -1.52 1.44
N SER A 55 39.22 -1.44 2.64
CA SER A 55 39.03 -0.36 3.63
C SER A 55 40.32 0.27 4.20
N VAL A 56 40.28 1.52 4.65
CA VAL A 56 41.37 2.15 5.43
C VAL A 56 40.86 2.61 6.79
N LEU A 57 41.23 1.87 7.83
CA LEU A 57 41.36 2.36 9.21
C LEU A 57 42.83 2.78 9.40
N ASP A 58 43.04 3.81 10.23
CA ASP A 58 44.35 4.35 10.57
C ASP A 58 45.35 3.27 11.05
N ASN A 59 46.60 3.45 10.64
CA ASN A 59 47.85 2.75 11.01
C ASN A 59 48.26 1.54 10.14
N TYR A 60 49.31 1.79 9.35
CA TYR A 60 50.15 0.89 8.54
C TYR A 60 49.61 0.43 7.15
N PRO A 61 50.17 0.97 6.04
CA PRO A 61 49.85 0.51 4.69
C PRO A 61 50.77 -0.63 4.26
N THR A 62 50.25 -1.86 4.22
CA THR A 62 50.91 -2.97 3.52
C THR A 62 50.43 -3.08 2.07
N TYR A 63 51.30 -2.62 1.16
CA TYR A 63 51.57 -3.09 -0.23
C TYR A 63 50.46 -2.92 -1.32
N ASN A 64 50.65 -1.96 -2.26
CA ASN A 64 51.00 -2.04 -3.72
C ASN A 64 49.80 -2.33 -4.67
N ASP A 65 49.45 -1.64 -5.77
CA ASP A 65 50.00 -0.57 -6.62
C ASP A 65 48.87 -0.01 -7.58
N GLN A 66 48.90 1.30 -7.90
CA GLN A 66 48.49 2.03 -9.15
C GLN A 66 47.04 2.36 -9.68
N SER A 67 45.96 2.55 -8.91
CA SER A 67 44.80 3.33 -9.43
C SER A 67 43.99 4.06 -8.34
N GLN A 68 44.31 5.33 -8.07
CA GLN A 68 43.71 6.11 -6.98
C GLN A 68 43.37 7.54 -7.41
N LEU A 69 42.34 8.14 -6.79
CA LEU A 69 42.31 9.59 -6.56
C LEU A 69 43.59 9.97 -5.81
N LEU A 70 44.35 10.91 -6.37
CA LEU A 70 45.69 11.23 -5.88
C LEU A 70 45.60 12.21 -4.71
N PHE A 71 46.03 11.77 -3.52
CA PHE A 71 46.09 12.64 -2.33
C PHE A 71 47.47 13.30 -2.20
N GLY A 72 47.62 14.58 -2.50
CA GLY A 72 48.87 15.34 -2.23
C GLY A 72 49.00 15.74 -0.75
N GLU A 73 50.21 15.84 -0.21
CA GLU A 73 50.47 16.33 1.16
C GLU A 73 51.23 17.66 1.10
N ASN A 74 50.66 18.74 1.64
CA ASN A 74 51.33 20.03 1.78
C ASN A 74 51.95 20.14 3.18
N ASN A 75 53.29 20.12 3.27
CA ASN A 75 54.11 20.51 4.43
C ASN A 75 53.46 20.30 5.83
N GLY A 76 52.82 19.14 6.04
CA GLY A 76 52.24 18.73 7.32
C GLY A 76 50.88 19.34 7.74
N ALA A 77 50.12 20.05 6.89
CA ALA A 77 48.85 20.68 7.33
C ALA A 77 47.61 20.50 6.43
N HIS A 78 47.72 20.38 5.10
CA HIS A 78 46.56 20.21 4.20
C HIS A 78 46.82 19.10 3.17
N LYS A 79 45.83 18.22 2.92
CA LYS A 79 45.88 17.25 1.80
C LYS A 79 44.94 17.70 0.68
N TRP A 80 45.12 17.25 -0.56
CA TRP A 80 44.23 17.59 -1.69
C TRP A 80 43.96 16.36 -2.55
N ALA A 81 42.72 16.16 -2.99
CA ALA A 81 42.34 15.17 -4.00
C ALA A 81 42.29 15.82 -5.39
N LEU A 82 42.79 15.13 -6.41
CA LEU A 82 42.95 15.68 -7.76
C LEU A 82 42.11 14.88 -8.77
N ILE A 83 41.38 15.56 -9.64
CA ILE A 83 40.44 14.95 -10.61
C ILE A 83 40.67 15.54 -12.00
N TYR A 84 40.64 14.70 -13.03
CA TYR A 84 40.77 15.09 -14.43
C TYR A 84 39.63 14.53 -15.27
N PHE A 85 39.03 15.36 -16.12
CA PHE A 85 38.08 14.96 -17.14
C PHE A 85 38.61 15.42 -18.50
N SER A 86 38.70 14.53 -19.47
CA SER A 86 39.00 14.94 -20.86
C SER A 86 37.81 15.69 -21.42
N THR A 87 38.04 16.80 -22.12
CA THR A 87 37.02 17.52 -22.90
C THR A 87 37.19 17.32 -24.40
N ALA A 88 38.08 16.41 -24.82
CA ALA A 88 38.47 16.23 -26.21
C ALA A 88 37.33 15.77 -27.13
N ASN A 89 36.27 15.17 -26.59
CA ASN A 89 35.11 14.71 -27.36
C ASN A 89 34.05 15.80 -27.58
N LEU A 90 34.23 17.02 -27.06
CA LEU A 90 33.32 18.13 -27.33
C LEU A 90 33.50 18.61 -28.78
N PRO A 91 32.42 18.86 -29.53
CA PRO A 91 32.51 19.37 -30.89
C PRO A 91 33.39 20.63 -31.01
N THR A 92 34.08 20.79 -32.13
CA THR A 92 34.92 21.97 -32.38
C THR A 92 34.03 23.22 -32.42
N ASN A 93 34.37 24.27 -31.65
CA ASN A 93 33.58 25.50 -31.44
C ASN A 93 32.35 25.37 -30.52
N THR A 94 32.33 24.39 -29.62
CA THR A 94 31.29 24.23 -28.60
C THR A 94 31.12 25.50 -27.73
N VAL A 95 29.88 25.94 -27.54
CA VAL A 95 29.53 26.99 -26.56
C VAL A 95 29.01 26.33 -25.28
N VAL A 96 29.77 26.43 -24.18
CA VAL A 96 29.39 25.86 -22.87
C VAL A 96 28.51 26.86 -22.10
N TYR A 97 27.32 26.42 -21.68
CA TYR A 97 26.38 27.20 -20.87
C TYR A 97 26.59 26.98 -19.37
N SER A 98 26.74 25.72 -18.95
CA SER A 98 26.99 25.35 -17.55
C SER A 98 27.80 24.06 -17.44
N ALA A 99 28.55 23.88 -16.36
CA ALA A 99 29.16 22.61 -16.01
C ALA A 99 29.17 22.36 -14.49
N ARG A 100 28.89 21.13 -14.07
CA ARG A 100 28.76 20.72 -12.67
C ARG A 100 29.59 19.46 -12.39
N LEU A 101 30.43 19.51 -11.37
CA LEU A 101 31.15 18.34 -10.85
C LEU A 101 30.30 17.69 -9.75
N LYS A 102 30.00 16.39 -9.87
CA LYS A 102 29.29 15.59 -8.86
C LYS A 102 30.20 14.48 -8.34
N LEU A 103 30.31 14.33 -7.02
CA LEU A 103 31.11 13.27 -6.38
C LEU A 103 30.35 12.61 -5.23
N SER A 104 30.43 11.28 -5.16
CA SER A 104 30.06 10.51 -3.97
C SER A 104 31.18 10.61 -2.92
N VAL A 105 30.86 10.78 -1.63
CA VAL A 105 31.80 11.02 -0.53
C VAL A 105 31.33 10.32 0.74
N TYR A 106 32.06 9.32 1.22
CA TYR A 106 31.81 8.70 2.52
C TYR A 106 32.22 9.63 3.69
N SER A 107 31.39 9.82 4.73
CA SER A 107 31.74 10.57 5.95
C SER A 107 31.44 9.79 7.23
N TYR A 108 32.40 9.65 8.13
CA TYR A 108 32.17 9.07 9.47
C TYR A 108 31.84 10.12 10.54
N SER A 109 31.64 11.40 10.18
CA SER A 109 31.29 12.45 11.14
C SER A 109 30.20 13.41 10.61
N ASP A 110 29.33 13.83 11.53
CA ASP A 110 28.20 14.74 11.25
C ASP A 110 28.60 16.23 11.27
N GLN A 111 29.90 16.55 11.43
CA GLN A 111 30.36 17.93 11.68
C GLN A 111 30.86 18.68 10.43
N TRP A 112 30.84 18.06 9.25
CA TRP A 112 31.29 18.69 8.00
C TRP A 112 30.13 19.16 7.13
N ASP A 113 30.11 20.45 6.78
CA ASP A 113 29.00 21.11 6.05
C ASP A 113 29.19 21.23 4.53
N GLY A 114 30.33 20.78 3.99
CA GLY A 114 30.58 20.82 2.54
C GLY A 114 31.02 22.18 1.98
N SER A 115 31.32 23.18 2.83
CA SER A 115 31.54 24.57 2.38
C SER A 115 32.85 24.86 1.65
N GLU A 116 33.76 23.90 1.54
CA GLU A 116 35.09 24.13 0.95
C GLU A 116 35.05 24.15 -0.61
N PRO A 117 35.66 25.17 -1.25
CA PRO A 117 35.59 25.34 -2.71
C PRO A 117 36.52 24.37 -3.46
N VAL A 118 36.07 23.89 -4.63
CA VAL A 118 36.93 23.23 -5.62
C VAL A 118 37.81 24.28 -6.28
N ARG A 119 39.06 23.93 -6.57
CA ARG A 119 39.99 24.83 -7.26
C ARG A 119 40.36 24.29 -8.63
N GLN A 120 40.39 25.16 -9.63
CA GLN A 120 40.97 24.84 -10.92
C GLN A 120 42.48 24.72 -10.78
N ILE A 121 43.10 23.74 -11.44
CA ILE A 121 44.55 23.64 -11.53
C ILE A 121 45.01 24.45 -12.75
N SER A 122 46.09 25.19 -12.60
CA SER A 122 46.69 26.04 -13.64
C SER A 122 48.19 25.74 -13.75
N ASP A 123 48.75 25.81 -14.97
CA ASP A 123 50.19 25.75 -15.23
C ASP A 123 50.71 27.15 -15.65
N PRO A 124 50.81 28.11 -14.72
CA PRO A 124 51.16 29.49 -15.04
C PRO A 124 52.59 29.66 -15.58
N ASN A 125 53.44 28.64 -15.45
CA ASN A 125 54.85 28.69 -15.82
C ASN A 125 55.20 27.81 -17.03
N GLY A 126 54.21 27.13 -17.64
CA GLY A 126 54.42 26.24 -18.79
C GLY A 126 55.36 25.07 -18.49
N LEU A 127 55.39 24.63 -17.22
CA LEU A 127 56.33 23.63 -16.74
C LEU A 127 55.88 22.20 -17.05
N GLY A 128 54.62 22.00 -17.47
CA GLY A 128 54.03 20.67 -17.54
C GLY A 128 53.92 20.12 -16.12
N LEU A 129 52.89 20.54 -15.39
CA LEU A 129 52.62 19.94 -14.10
C LEU A 129 52.26 18.46 -14.34
N TRP A 130 52.73 17.57 -13.45
CA TRP A 130 52.56 16.10 -13.41
C TRP A 130 52.60 15.29 -14.73
N SER A 131 53.66 14.51 -14.95
CA SER A 131 53.52 13.37 -15.89
C SER A 131 52.72 12.23 -15.25
N GLN A 132 51.97 11.49 -16.07
CA GLN A 132 51.21 10.28 -15.71
C GLN A 132 52.03 9.28 -14.86
N THR A 133 53.35 9.25 -15.06
CA THR A 133 54.31 8.39 -14.36
C THR A 133 54.81 8.93 -13.00
N GLU A 134 54.86 10.24 -12.81
CA GLU A 134 55.43 10.89 -11.62
C GLU A 134 54.42 11.01 -10.48
N ALA A 135 53.13 10.99 -10.79
CA ALA A 135 52.03 11.02 -9.82
C ALA A 135 51.50 9.61 -9.47
N THR A 136 52.38 8.60 -9.42
CA THR A 136 52.01 7.21 -9.07
C THR A 136 52.22 6.92 -7.57
N PHE A 137 51.40 6.02 -7.00
CA PHE A 137 51.55 5.56 -5.61
C PHE A 137 52.98 5.02 -5.33
N GLY A 138 53.60 4.37 -6.32
CA GLY A 138 54.97 3.86 -6.26
C GLY A 138 56.05 4.94 -6.03
N ASN A 139 56.00 6.05 -6.76
CA ASN A 139 56.96 7.16 -6.63
C ASN A 139 56.78 8.00 -5.35
N ARG A 140 55.59 7.94 -4.73
CA ARG A 140 55.33 8.57 -3.43
C ARG A 140 55.88 7.75 -2.26
N ARG A 141 55.78 6.41 -2.32
CA ARG A 141 56.26 5.50 -1.26
C ARG A 141 57.79 5.56 -1.07
N SER A 142 58.52 6.05 -2.08
CA SER A 142 59.96 6.29 -2.05
C SER A 142 60.36 7.69 -1.51
N GLY A 143 59.42 8.50 -1.03
CA GLY A 143 59.70 9.74 -0.31
C GLY A 143 59.85 11.01 -1.17
N VAL A 144 59.43 10.96 -2.43
CA VAL A 144 59.45 12.14 -3.31
C VAL A 144 58.37 13.13 -2.86
N LYS A 145 58.80 14.32 -2.40
CA LYS A 145 57.89 15.42 -2.06
C LYS A 145 57.49 16.17 -3.33
N TRP A 146 56.21 16.55 -3.41
CA TRP A 146 55.66 17.40 -4.49
C TRP A 146 56.38 18.76 -4.58
N SER A 147 57.10 19.18 -3.54
CA SER A 147 57.86 20.42 -3.48
C SER A 147 59.21 20.43 -4.23
N LEU A 148 59.49 19.49 -5.14
CA LEU A 148 60.75 19.44 -5.91
C LEU A 148 60.59 20.01 -7.33
N SER A 149 61.58 20.79 -7.77
CA SER A 149 61.63 21.42 -9.09
C SER A 149 61.46 20.38 -10.21
N GLY A 150 60.44 20.59 -11.06
CA GLY A 150 60.02 19.64 -12.10
C GLY A 150 58.69 18.92 -11.81
N ASN A 151 58.17 18.97 -10.58
CA ASN A 151 56.86 18.40 -10.19
C ASN A 151 55.83 19.41 -9.64
N GLY A 152 56.20 20.70 -9.58
CA GLY A 152 55.30 21.80 -9.24
C GLY A 152 54.87 21.87 -7.76
N ASP A 153 55.02 23.04 -7.15
CA ASP A 153 54.35 23.31 -5.88
C ASP A 153 52.84 23.48 -6.14
N LEU A 154 52.03 22.55 -5.63
CA LEU A 154 50.57 22.60 -5.78
C LEU A 154 50.02 23.96 -5.32
N ASN A 155 50.60 24.61 -4.31
CA ASN A 155 50.15 25.94 -3.85
C ASN A 155 50.33 27.04 -4.91
N THR A 156 51.28 26.89 -5.83
CA THR A 156 51.51 27.81 -6.95
C THR A 156 50.76 27.41 -8.23
N ALA A 157 50.22 26.19 -8.26
CA ALA A 157 49.44 25.64 -9.36
C ALA A 157 47.92 25.78 -9.15
N LEU A 158 47.46 25.93 -7.90
CA LEU A 158 46.06 26.22 -7.61
C LEU A 158 45.68 27.57 -8.22
N GLY A 159 44.82 27.50 -9.23
CA GLY A 159 44.21 28.64 -9.88
C GLY A 159 43.03 29.17 -9.08
N ARG A 160 42.03 29.68 -9.79
CA ARG A 160 40.84 30.27 -9.16
C ARG A 160 40.06 29.24 -8.33
N GLU A 161 39.47 29.73 -7.25
CA GLU A 161 38.38 29.05 -6.55
C GLU A 161 37.14 29.04 -7.44
N LEU A 162 36.52 27.87 -7.56
CA LEU A 162 35.25 27.64 -8.23
C LEU A 162 34.16 27.55 -7.15
N ASP A 163 32.92 27.88 -7.49
CA ASP A 163 31.85 28.21 -6.53
C ASP A 163 31.53 27.07 -5.53
N SER A 164 30.89 27.42 -4.41
CA SER A 164 30.68 26.54 -3.24
C SER A 164 29.77 25.33 -3.49
N ALA A 165 29.99 24.24 -2.74
CA ALA A 165 29.33 22.94 -2.92
C ALA A 165 27.87 22.92 -2.45
N TYR A 166 27.01 22.17 -3.16
CA TYR A 166 25.71 21.71 -2.66
C TYR A 166 25.81 20.26 -2.15
N MET A 167 25.08 19.95 -1.08
CA MET A 167 25.21 18.72 -0.29
C MET A 167 23.96 17.82 -0.38
N TYR A 168 24.17 16.54 -0.70
CA TYR A 168 23.19 15.44 -0.69
C TYR A 168 23.69 14.27 0.20
N TYR A 169 22.79 13.57 0.89
CA TYR A 169 23.12 12.49 1.86
C TYR A 169 22.57 11.14 1.38
N VAL A 170 23.36 10.06 1.41
CA VAL A 170 22.98 8.68 1.04
C VAL A 170 23.18 7.75 2.26
N PRO A 171 22.13 7.06 2.77
CA PRO A 171 22.23 6.37 4.07
C PRO A 171 23.03 5.08 4.06
N GLN A 172 23.08 4.33 2.95
CA GLN A 172 23.82 3.06 2.96
C GLN A 172 25.32 3.36 3.05
N TRP A 173 25.87 3.01 4.21
CA TRP A 173 27.27 3.21 4.56
C TRP A 173 27.70 4.68 4.65
N HIS A 174 26.91 5.62 5.19
CA HIS A 174 27.38 7.01 5.36
C HIS A 174 27.96 7.70 4.08
N THR A 175 27.43 7.43 2.90
CA THR A 175 27.94 7.97 1.62
C THR A 175 27.17 9.23 1.23
N LEU A 176 27.80 10.28 0.69
CA LEU A 176 27.18 11.60 0.49
C LEU A 176 27.50 12.14 -0.92
N TRP A 177 26.50 12.50 -1.72
CA TRP A 177 26.76 13.17 -3.01
C TRP A 177 27.00 14.67 -2.82
N ARG A 178 27.97 15.23 -3.55
CA ARG A 178 28.33 16.66 -3.53
C ARG A 178 28.40 17.20 -4.94
N GLU A 179 27.93 18.42 -5.14
CA GLU A 179 27.93 19.10 -6.44
C GLU A 179 28.65 20.45 -6.37
N TRP A 180 29.53 20.75 -7.32
CA TRP A 180 30.22 22.04 -7.47
C TRP A 180 29.99 22.63 -8.86
N ASP A 181 29.79 23.94 -8.95
CA ASP A 181 29.78 24.65 -10.23
C ASP A 181 31.22 24.83 -10.74
N VAL A 182 31.52 24.20 -11.87
CA VAL A 182 32.83 24.25 -12.53
C VAL A 182 32.72 24.83 -13.95
N THR A 183 31.62 25.53 -14.25
CA THR A 183 31.26 26.08 -15.56
C THR A 183 32.42 26.85 -16.19
N GLU A 184 33.01 27.77 -15.45
CA GLU A 184 34.07 28.63 -15.97
C GLU A 184 35.34 27.83 -16.27
N ALA A 185 35.64 26.78 -15.49
CA ALA A 185 36.81 25.92 -15.74
C ALA A 185 36.64 25.15 -17.05
N VAL A 186 35.45 24.61 -17.28
CA VAL A 186 35.13 23.89 -18.53
C VAL A 186 35.12 24.85 -19.73
N LYS A 187 34.62 26.08 -19.58
CA LYS A 187 34.72 27.12 -20.63
C LYS A 187 36.17 27.40 -21.03
N ASP A 188 37.08 27.50 -20.06
CA ASP A 188 38.50 27.68 -20.32
C ASP A 188 39.10 26.47 -21.04
N TRP A 189 38.74 25.26 -20.63
CA TRP A 189 39.19 24.01 -21.26
C TRP A 189 38.72 23.89 -22.71
N VAL A 190 37.50 24.32 -23.02
CA VAL A 190 36.97 24.30 -24.39
C VAL A 190 37.59 25.39 -25.25
N ALA A 191 37.75 26.59 -24.71
CA ALA A 191 38.39 27.71 -25.42
C ALA A 191 39.88 27.47 -25.67
N THR A 192 40.55 26.77 -24.76
CA THR A 192 41.99 26.44 -24.84
C THR A 192 42.22 25.06 -24.23
N PRO A 193 42.20 23.97 -25.03
CA PRO A 193 42.34 22.59 -24.53
C PRO A 193 43.58 22.33 -23.66
N THR A 194 44.69 23.01 -23.93
CA THR A 194 45.93 22.91 -23.14
C THR A 194 45.81 23.52 -21.74
N SER A 195 44.76 24.30 -21.46
CA SER A 195 44.45 24.82 -20.12
C SER A 195 43.79 23.79 -19.20
N ASN A 196 43.35 22.63 -19.74
CA ASN A 196 42.79 21.56 -18.94
C ASN A 196 43.88 20.81 -18.18
N GLN A 197 44.11 21.27 -16.96
CA GLN A 197 45.02 20.66 -16.00
C GLN A 197 44.25 19.99 -14.85
N GLY A 198 42.94 19.79 -14.96
CA GLY A 198 42.11 19.18 -13.92
C GLY A 198 41.70 20.10 -12.76
N LEU A 199 41.16 19.49 -11.72
CA LEU A 199 40.56 20.12 -10.54
C LEU A 199 41.18 19.57 -9.25
N ALA A 200 41.25 20.40 -8.22
CA ALA A 200 41.76 20.05 -6.89
C ALA A 200 40.70 20.29 -5.81
N LEU A 201 40.51 19.31 -4.93
CA LEU A 201 39.58 19.32 -3.81
C LEU A 201 40.33 19.27 -2.47
N PRO A 202 40.02 20.14 -1.50
CA PRO A 202 40.71 20.16 -0.22
C PRO A 202 40.32 18.97 0.66
N TYR A 203 41.32 18.37 1.31
CA TYR A 203 41.14 17.39 2.37
C TYR A 203 40.81 18.07 3.69
N ILE A 204 39.99 17.42 4.51
CA ILE A 204 39.44 17.96 5.75
C ILE A 204 39.70 16.95 6.85
N ALA A 205 40.22 17.42 7.98
CA ALA A 205 40.48 16.58 9.14
C ALA A 205 39.15 16.02 9.70
N ASN A 206 39.14 14.73 10.07
CA ASN A 206 37.99 13.98 10.59
C ASN A 206 36.91 13.54 9.59
N ALA A 207 37.13 13.69 8.28
CA ALA A 207 36.36 13.03 7.22
C ALA A 207 37.27 12.06 6.45
N LEU A 208 37.00 10.76 6.47
CA LEU A 208 37.65 9.81 5.58
C LEU A 208 36.94 9.85 4.23
N TYR A 209 37.45 10.66 3.30
CA TYR A 209 37.02 10.60 1.91
C TYR A 209 37.19 9.17 1.38
N LYS A 210 36.09 8.45 1.21
CA LYS A 210 35.97 7.50 0.09
C LYS A 210 35.13 8.20 -0.96
N ALA A 211 35.81 8.87 -1.88
CA ALA A 211 35.20 9.15 -3.16
C ALA A 211 35.37 7.92 -4.04
N ALA A 212 34.28 7.47 -4.66
CA ALA A 212 34.34 6.32 -5.55
C ALA A 212 35.33 6.62 -6.69
N ARG A 213 36.04 5.59 -7.14
CA ARG A 213 36.97 5.72 -8.25
C ARG A 213 36.19 5.80 -9.56
N HIS A 214 36.82 6.25 -10.65
CA HIS A 214 36.20 6.15 -11.98
C HIS A 214 35.97 4.69 -12.41
N ASP A 215 36.69 3.74 -11.80
CA ASP A 215 36.60 2.30 -12.02
C ASP A 215 35.84 1.54 -10.91
N ASP A 216 35.11 2.25 -10.04
CA ASP A 216 34.33 1.60 -8.97
C ASP A 216 33.34 0.60 -9.56
N ALA A 217 33.24 -0.60 -8.97
CA ALA A 217 32.37 -1.66 -9.48
C ALA A 217 30.90 -1.22 -9.47
N ASP A 218 30.53 -0.34 -8.54
CA ASP A 218 29.25 0.32 -8.54
C ASP A 218 29.35 1.61 -9.38
N ALA A 219 28.87 1.54 -10.63
CA ALA A 219 28.83 2.69 -11.53
C ALA A 219 28.01 3.85 -10.96
N SER A 220 27.06 3.57 -10.07
CA SER A 220 26.14 4.57 -9.50
C SER A 220 26.78 5.51 -8.48
N ILE A 221 28.07 5.34 -8.14
CA ILE A 221 28.81 6.20 -7.20
C ILE A 221 30.04 6.92 -7.81
N ARG A 222 30.33 6.71 -9.11
CA ARG A 222 31.53 7.25 -9.81
C ARG A 222 31.50 8.78 -9.99
N PRO A 223 32.65 9.48 -10.06
CA PRO A 223 32.71 10.92 -10.34
C PRO A 223 32.05 11.30 -11.68
N ILE A 224 31.23 12.36 -11.67
CA ILE A 224 30.50 12.83 -12.86
C ILE A 224 30.82 14.31 -13.10
N LEU A 225 31.16 14.67 -14.34
CA LEU A 225 31.16 16.04 -14.84
C LEU A 225 29.98 16.23 -15.80
N GLU A 226 28.97 16.99 -15.41
CA GLU A 226 27.79 17.27 -16.22
C GLU A 226 27.99 18.61 -16.96
N ILE A 227 27.99 18.62 -18.29
CA ILE A 227 28.27 19.80 -19.13
C ILE A 227 27.05 20.09 -20.01
N THR A 228 26.53 21.32 -19.97
CA THR A 228 25.48 21.80 -20.88
C THR A 228 26.09 22.71 -21.95
N TYR A 229 25.87 22.39 -23.22
CA TYR A 229 26.48 23.09 -24.35
C TYR A 229 25.62 23.13 -25.64
N GLU A 230 26.06 23.91 -26.64
CA GLU A 230 25.44 24.00 -27.98
C GLU A 230 26.19 23.16 -29.03
N GLY A 231 25.51 22.25 -29.73
CA GLY A 231 26.11 21.42 -30.80
C GLY A 231 25.26 20.23 -31.28
N ALA A 232 25.77 19.45 -32.23
CA ALA A 232 25.24 18.12 -32.59
C ALA A 232 25.96 17.06 -31.76
N ASN A 233 25.25 16.07 -31.20
CA ASN A 233 25.84 15.01 -30.38
C ASN A 233 26.48 13.92 -31.28
N PRO A 234 27.83 13.81 -31.37
CA PRO A 234 28.49 12.78 -32.16
C PRO A 234 28.45 11.39 -31.50
N ASN A 235 28.12 11.31 -30.21
CA ASN A 235 28.00 10.09 -29.39
C ASN A 235 26.53 9.67 -29.22
N ARG A 236 25.69 10.02 -30.19
CA ARG A 236 24.26 9.75 -30.18
C ARG A 236 23.97 8.27 -29.87
N PRO A 237 23.24 7.97 -28.79
CA PRO A 237 22.78 6.61 -28.51
C PRO A 237 22.09 5.96 -29.71
N ALA A 238 22.43 4.70 -30.01
CA ALA A 238 21.57 3.88 -30.87
C ALA A 238 20.17 3.79 -30.26
N GLN A 239 19.13 3.54 -31.06
CA GLN A 239 17.75 3.46 -30.55
C GLN A 239 17.32 2.01 -30.30
N PRO A 240 16.47 1.75 -29.30
CA PRO A 240 15.83 0.45 -29.17
C PRO A 240 14.91 0.19 -30.37
N THR A 241 14.74 -1.09 -30.70
CA THR A 241 13.87 -1.56 -31.79
C THR A 241 12.70 -2.35 -31.24
N ASN A 242 11.73 -2.70 -32.10
CA ASN A 242 10.63 -3.62 -31.75
C ASN A 242 9.84 -3.19 -30.51
N VAL A 243 9.52 -1.89 -30.40
CA VAL A 243 8.68 -1.38 -29.32
C VAL A 243 7.25 -1.88 -29.51
N THR A 244 6.79 -2.72 -28.59
CA THR A 244 5.42 -3.24 -28.59
C THR A 244 4.76 -2.97 -27.25
N ALA A 245 3.43 -2.97 -27.24
CA ALA A 245 2.68 -2.85 -26.01
C ALA A 245 1.39 -3.68 -26.05
N SER A 246 1.06 -4.32 -24.92
CA SER A 246 -0.20 -5.02 -24.71
C SER A 246 -0.89 -4.47 -23.46
N HIS A 247 -2.22 -4.35 -23.49
CA HIS A 247 -3.00 -3.86 -22.36
C HIS A 247 -3.88 -4.97 -21.80
N ARG A 248 -3.78 -5.20 -20.48
CA ARG A 248 -4.65 -6.12 -19.73
C ARG A 248 -4.91 -5.60 -18.33
N SER A 249 -6.15 -5.73 -17.88
CA SER A 249 -6.55 -5.52 -16.49
C SER A 249 -6.04 -4.21 -15.88
N GLY A 250 -6.15 -3.07 -16.59
CA GLY A 250 -5.71 -1.79 -16.03
C GLY A 250 -4.22 -1.51 -16.13
N GLN A 251 -3.45 -2.42 -16.73
CA GLN A 251 -2.01 -2.28 -16.93
C GLN A 251 -1.63 -2.43 -18.41
N THR A 252 -0.66 -1.64 -18.84
CA THR A 252 -0.05 -1.75 -20.16
C THR A 252 1.38 -2.23 -20.00
N PHE A 253 1.74 -3.31 -20.69
CA PHE A 253 3.05 -3.92 -20.70
C PHE A 253 3.78 -3.45 -21.96
N ILE A 254 4.84 -2.67 -21.80
CA ILE A 254 5.63 -2.11 -22.89
C ILE A 254 6.95 -2.88 -22.95
N THR A 255 7.28 -3.46 -24.11
CA THR A 255 8.52 -4.18 -24.35
C THR A 255 9.27 -3.62 -25.54
N TRP A 256 10.58 -3.80 -25.56
CA TRP A 256 11.45 -3.39 -26.67
C TRP A 256 12.70 -4.26 -26.71
N GLU A 257 13.37 -4.28 -27.87
CA GLU A 257 14.70 -4.84 -28.00
C GLU A 257 15.73 -3.82 -27.51
N GLU A 258 16.49 -4.21 -26.47
CA GLU A 258 17.54 -3.41 -25.89
C GLU A 258 18.73 -3.30 -26.84
N ILE A 259 19.40 -2.15 -26.78
CA ILE A 259 20.60 -1.92 -27.57
C ILE A 259 21.70 -2.84 -27.04
N ALA A 260 22.23 -3.69 -27.93
CA ALA A 260 23.43 -4.46 -27.65
C ALA A 260 24.60 -3.50 -27.41
N SER A 261 24.96 -3.31 -26.14
CA SER A 261 25.98 -2.37 -25.72
C SER A 261 26.92 -3.01 -24.70
N SER A 262 28.22 -2.74 -24.85
CA SER A 262 29.22 -3.01 -23.81
C SER A 262 29.31 -1.86 -22.80
N ASN A 263 28.57 -0.77 -22.99
CA ASN A 263 28.53 0.38 -22.09
C ASN A 263 27.58 0.06 -20.91
N PRO A 264 28.05 0.08 -19.66
CA PRO A 264 27.23 -0.20 -18.49
C PRO A 264 26.19 0.90 -18.16
N GLU A 265 26.20 2.04 -18.85
CA GLU A 265 25.32 3.20 -18.57
C GLU A 265 24.20 3.42 -19.59
N VAL A 266 23.71 2.35 -20.20
CA VAL A 266 22.50 2.44 -21.03
C VAL A 266 21.26 2.37 -20.15
N SER A 267 20.32 3.29 -20.36
CA SER A 267 18.96 3.25 -19.82
C SER A 267 17.98 3.70 -20.89
N TYR A 268 16.69 3.65 -20.58
CA TYR A 268 15.61 3.92 -21.51
C TYR A 268 14.61 4.88 -20.88
N ARG A 269 14.00 5.74 -21.69
CA ARG A 269 12.88 6.58 -21.27
C ARG A 269 11.63 6.17 -22.01
N VAL A 270 10.57 5.94 -21.26
CA VAL A 270 9.27 5.54 -21.80
C VAL A 270 8.32 6.73 -21.82
N TYR A 271 7.78 7.05 -22.99
CA TYR A 271 6.86 8.15 -23.22
C TYR A 271 5.47 7.65 -23.59
N ARG A 272 4.46 8.44 -23.22
CA ARG A 272 3.05 8.18 -23.55
C ARG A 272 2.37 9.43 -24.08
N HIS A 273 1.56 9.29 -25.13
CA HIS A 273 0.84 10.41 -25.75
C HIS A 273 -0.43 9.93 -26.47
N THR A 274 -1.41 10.81 -26.69
CA THR A 274 -2.69 10.47 -27.37
C THR A 274 -2.57 10.41 -28.89
N ALA A 275 -1.45 10.85 -29.44
CA ALA A 275 -1.10 10.77 -30.87
C ALA A 275 0.25 10.09 -31.05
N ALA A 276 0.51 9.53 -32.23
CA ALA A 276 1.79 8.93 -32.57
C ALA A 276 2.97 9.86 -32.23
N ILE A 277 3.99 9.31 -31.57
CA ILE A 277 5.11 10.07 -31.05
C ILE A 277 6.22 10.11 -32.10
N THR A 278 6.79 11.29 -32.30
CA THR A 278 7.80 11.65 -33.31
C THR A 278 8.81 12.60 -32.68
N SER A 279 9.98 12.79 -33.30
CA SER A 279 10.96 13.78 -32.84
C SER A 279 10.39 15.20 -32.75
N GLY A 280 9.38 15.53 -33.57
CA GLY A 280 8.72 16.83 -33.54
C GLY A 280 7.74 17.05 -32.38
N ASN A 281 7.23 15.99 -31.73
CA ASN A 281 6.23 16.11 -30.66
C ASN A 281 6.58 15.38 -29.35
N ILE A 282 7.71 14.68 -29.25
CA ILE A 282 8.12 13.99 -28.01
C ILE A 282 8.20 14.92 -26.80
N GLY A 283 8.53 16.20 -26.99
CA GLY A 283 8.51 17.21 -25.92
C GLY A 283 7.11 17.53 -25.35
N GLN A 284 6.03 17.09 -26.04
CA GLN A 284 4.64 17.18 -25.58
C GLN A 284 4.14 15.86 -24.97
N ALA A 285 4.88 14.76 -25.15
CA ALA A 285 4.55 13.47 -24.57
C ALA A 285 4.84 13.46 -23.06
N THR A 286 4.06 12.67 -22.33
CA THR A 286 4.31 12.45 -20.90
C THR A 286 5.45 11.44 -20.74
N LEU A 287 6.54 11.86 -20.11
CA LEU A 287 7.57 10.93 -19.63
C LEU A 287 7.00 10.11 -18.47
N LEU A 288 6.99 8.78 -18.60
CA LEU A 288 6.46 7.88 -17.58
C LEU A 288 7.55 7.35 -16.64
N ALA A 289 8.70 6.97 -17.18
CA ALA A 289 9.77 6.35 -16.38
C ALA A 289 11.14 6.42 -17.07
N ASP A 290 12.17 6.43 -16.23
CA ASP A 290 13.54 6.06 -16.58
C ASP A 290 13.76 4.59 -16.19
N VAL A 291 14.11 3.75 -17.17
CA VAL A 291 14.15 2.29 -17.05
C VAL A 291 15.57 1.79 -17.34
N PRO A 292 16.21 1.02 -16.43
CA PRO A 292 17.55 0.50 -16.68
C PRO A 292 17.56 -0.60 -17.76
N THR A 293 18.73 -0.91 -18.31
CA THR A 293 18.92 -2.14 -19.10
C THR A 293 18.64 -3.39 -18.31
N SER A 294 18.34 -4.48 -19.02
CA SER A 294 17.91 -5.76 -18.47
C SER A 294 16.69 -5.60 -17.57
N SER A 295 15.77 -4.68 -17.89
CA SER A 295 14.56 -4.44 -17.10
C SER A 295 13.57 -5.61 -17.12
N SER A 296 13.69 -6.53 -18.09
CA SER A 296 12.96 -7.80 -18.06
C SER A 296 13.59 -8.87 -17.16
N TYR A 297 14.84 -8.69 -16.72
CA TYR A 297 15.52 -9.61 -15.81
C TYR A 297 14.87 -9.57 -14.44
N TYR A 298 14.34 -10.71 -14.00
CA TYR A 298 13.69 -10.80 -12.71
C TYR A 298 14.74 -11.09 -11.63
N LYS A 299 15.58 -10.09 -11.35
CA LYS A 299 16.70 -10.17 -10.41
C LYS A 299 16.29 -10.79 -9.08
N ARG A 300 15.15 -10.36 -8.51
CA ARG A 300 14.66 -10.89 -7.24
C ARG A 300 14.43 -12.39 -7.31
N GLU A 301 13.71 -12.88 -8.31
CA GLU A 301 13.49 -14.30 -8.46
C GLU A 301 14.80 -15.09 -8.61
N VAL A 302 15.77 -14.57 -9.36
CA VAL A 302 17.06 -15.27 -9.53
C VAL A 302 17.89 -15.28 -8.24
N GLU A 303 17.94 -14.16 -7.50
CA GLU A 303 18.62 -14.07 -6.20
C GLU A 303 18.09 -15.11 -5.18
N MET A 304 16.83 -15.52 -5.31
CA MET A 304 16.24 -16.61 -4.52
C MET A 304 17.01 -17.93 -4.66
N CYS A 305 17.47 -18.20 -5.87
CA CYS A 305 18.03 -19.49 -6.27
C CYS A 305 19.52 -19.61 -5.94
N GLU A 306 20.20 -18.49 -5.64
CA GLU A 306 21.65 -18.45 -5.43
C GLU A 306 22.11 -19.05 -4.07
N GLY A 307 21.18 -19.57 -3.25
CA GLY A 307 21.45 -20.25 -1.96
C GLY A 307 21.10 -21.75 -1.89
N GLY A 308 20.46 -22.31 -2.92
CA GLY A 308 20.34 -23.77 -3.12
C GLY A 308 19.17 -24.53 -2.49
N SER A 309 18.29 -23.94 -1.67
CA SER A 309 17.16 -24.68 -1.05
C SER A 309 15.75 -24.09 -1.27
N ASP A 310 15.60 -22.81 -1.60
CA ASP A 310 14.30 -22.13 -1.78
C ASP A 310 14.09 -21.62 -3.23
N CYS A 311 14.54 -22.37 -4.23
CA CYS A 311 14.37 -21.95 -5.62
C CYS A 311 12.90 -22.00 -6.05
N SER A 312 12.38 -20.90 -6.59
CA SER A 312 11.04 -20.84 -7.20
C SER A 312 10.76 -22.00 -8.16
N PRO A 313 9.56 -22.61 -8.12
CA PRO A 313 9.19 -23.66 -9.07
C PRO A 313 9.09 -23.15 -10.51
N THR A 314 9.06 -21.82 -10.70
CA THR A 314 9.07 -21.18 -12.02
C THR A 314 10.42 -21.39 -12.71
N GLY A 315 11.54 -21.40 -11.96
CA GLY A 315 12.89 -21.29 -12.50
C GLY A 315 13.12 -20.03 -13.35
N GLN A 316 12.23 -19.04 -13.27
CA GLN A 316 12.21 -17.93 -14.21
C GLN A 316 13.39 -16.99 -13.98
N THR A 317 14.06 -16.62 -15.06
CA THR A 317 15.12 -15.60 -15.02
C THR A 317 14.62 -14.24 -15.46
N ARG A 318 13.50 -14.22 -16.19
CA ARG A 318 12.86 -13.02 -16.75
C ARG A 318 11.37 -13.05 -16.50
N PHE A 319 10.77 -11.86 -16.55
CA PHE A 319 9.34 -11.73 -16.41
C PHE A 319 8.59 -12.46 -17.52
N ILE A 320 7.49 -13.09 -17.13
CA ILE A 320 6.42 -13.59 -18.00
C ILE A 320 5.28 -12.56 -17.90
N ILE A 321 4.74 -12.12 -19.04
CA ILE A 321 3.75 -11.02 -19.09
C ILE A 321 2.36 -11.48 -19.55
N GLU A 322 2.25 -12.72 -20.02
CA GLU A 322 0.99 -13.37 -20.40
C GLU A 322 0.77 -14.62 -19.54
N ASP A 323 -0.48 -14.94 -19.22
CA ASP A 323 -0.79 -16.08 -18.34
C ASP A 323 -0.33 -17.41 -18.97
N ASP A 324 0.49 -18.15 -18.23
CA ASP A 324 1.20 -19.36 -18.69
C ASP A 324 2.05 -19.15 -19.95
N GLY A 325 2.48 -17.90 -20.20
CA GLY A 325 3.35 -17.53 -21.30
C GLY A 325 4.80 -17.99 -21.11
N THR A 326 5.64 -17.66 -22.09
CA THR A 326 7.09 -17.88 -22.01
C THR A 326 7.80 -16.67 -21.42
N GLU A 327 8.96 -16.89 -20.79
CA GLU A 327 9.85 -15.80 -20.37
C GLU A 327 10.16 -14.86 -21.55
N LEU A 328 10.24 -13.56 -21.26
CA LEU A 328 10.77 -12.59 -22.22
C LEU A 328 12.20 -12.96 -22.61
N ALA A 329 12.56 -12.73 -23.87
CA ALA A 329 13.88 -13.06 -24.38
C ALA A 329 14.99 -12.21 -23.72
N ALA A 330 16.20 -12.75 -23.63
CA ALA A 330 17.37 -11.96 -23.24
C ALA A 330 17.58 -10.77 -24.20
N GLY A 331 17.93 -9.60 -23.65
CA GLY A 331 17.98 -8.36 -24.42
C GLY A 331 16.61 -7.71 -24.67
N THR A 332 15.54 -8.16 -24.00
CA THR A 332 14.24 -7.46 -24.03
C THR A 332 14.12 -6.53 -22.82
N GLY A 333 13.74 -5.28 -23.03
CA GLY A 333 13.36 -4.35 -21.95
C GLY A 333 11.88 -4.49 -21.60
N LEU A 334 11.51 -4.15 -20.37
CA LEU A 334 10.13 -4.19 -19.89
C LEU A 334 9.83 -2.97 -19.00
N PHE A 335 8.68 -2.35 -19.26
CA PHE A 335 8.05 -1.40 -18.36
C PHE A 335 6.55 -1.68 -18.27
N VAL A 336 5.98 -1.62 -17.07
CA VAL A 336 4.54 -1.84 -16.85
C VAL A 336 3.90 -0.56 -16.31
N TYR A 337 2.97 -0.01 -17.07
CA TYR A 337 2.23 1.20 -16.72
C TYR A 337 0.85 0.86 -16.15
N THR A 338 0.56 1.31 -14.93
CA THR A 338 -0.79 1.22 -14.34
C THR A 338 -1.62 2.45 -14.71
N VAL A 339 -2.79 2.23 -15.31
CA VAL A 339 -3.66 3.29 -15.83
C VAL A 339 -4.29 4.10 -14.69
N GLN A 340 -4.02 5.41 -14.70
CA GLN A 340 -4.47 6.33 -13.66
C GLN A 340 -5.93 6.81 -13.85
N ASN A 341 -6.52 7.37 -12.78
CA ASN A 341 -7.95 7.69 -12.65
C ASN A 341 -8.62 8.48 -13.80
N GLN A 342 -7.88 9.23 -14.62
CA GLN A 342 -8.43 10.02 -15.74
C GLN A 342 -7.92 9.57 -17.12
N SER A 343 -7.23 8.43 -17.21
CA SER A 343 -6.33 8.13 -18.34
C SER A 343 -6.82 7.03 -19.28
N SER A 344 -8.08 6.57 -19.21
CA SER A 344 -8.59 5.60 -20.19
C SER A 344 -8.72 6.23 -21.58
N GLY A 345 -8.35 5.48 -22.62
CA GLY A 345 -8.36 5.97 -23.99
C GLY A 345 -7.30 5.33 -24.87
N ASN A 346 -7.09 5.90 -26.04
CA ASN A 346 -6.14 5.43 -27.04
C ASN A 346 -4.81 6.17 -26.90
N TYR A 347 -3.72 5.45 -26.62
CA TYR A 347 -2.41 6.04 -26.36
C TYR A 347 -1.29 5.35 -27.14
N HIS A 348 -0.36 6.12 -27.64
CA HIS A 348 0.87 5.66 -28.26
C HIS A 348 2.02 5.72 -27.25
N TYR A 349 2.95 4.78 -27.40
CA TYR A 349 4.17 4.73 -26.61
C TYR A 349 5.41 4.89 -27.49
N ALA A 350 6.43 5.54 -26.92
CA ALA A 350 7.76 5.60 -27.50
C ALA A 350 8.80 5.23 -26.45
N VAL A 351 9.86 4.57 -26.87
CA VAL A 351 11.02 4.29 -26.02
C VAL A 351 12.26 4.89 -26.68
N THR A 352 12.95 5.75 -25.93
CA THR A 352 14.24 6.32 -26.35
C THR A 352 15.35 5.77 -25.47
N SER A 353 16.54 5.66 -26.01
CA SER A 353 17.73 5.33 -25.23
C SER A 353 18.38 6.56 -24.61
N VAL A 354 19.00 6.32 -23.46
CA VAL A 354 19.84 7.24 -22.72
C VAL A 354 21.19 6.57 -22.50
N VAL A 355 22.28 7.18 -22.94
CA VAL A 355 23.65 6.67 -22.71
C VAL A 355 24.43 7.77 -22.02
N GLU A 356 24.96 7.48 -20.83
CA GLU A 356 25.74 8.46 -20.05
C GLU A 356 24.93 9.77 -19.83
N GLY A 357 23.64 9.63 -19.53
CA GLY A 357 22.71 10.75 -19.35
C GLY A 357 22.22 11.44 -20.63
N ASN A 358 22.75 11.08 -21.80
CA ASN A 358 22.35 11.64 -23.09
C ASN A 358 21.20 10.87 -23.69
N GLU A 359 20.03 11.49 -23.77
CA GLU A 359 18.87 10.91 -24.42
C GLU A 359 18.86 11.21 -25.93
N ASN A 360 18.64 10.19 -26.75
CA ASN A 360 18.43 10.40 -28.17
C ASN A 360 16.94 10.65 -28.49
N ARG A 361 16.59 11.92 -28.81
CA ARG A 361 15.22 12.35 -29.19
C ARG A 361 15.03 12.71 -30.66
N ASP A 362 16.09 12.88 -31.45
CA ASP A 362 15.93 13.51 -32.78
C ASP A 362 15.59 12.50 -33.92
N ASP A 363 15.76 11.18 -33.71
CA ASP A 363 15.65 10.11 -34.73
C ASP A 363 15.16 8.77 -34.18
N PHE A 364 14.34 8.79 -33.12
CA PHE A 364 13.78 7.56 -32.59
C PHE A 364 12.67 7.01 -33.51
N GLY A 365 12.74 5.70 -33.77
CA GLY A 365 11.72 4.93 -34.48
C GLY A 365 10.97 3.93 -33.59
N GLY A 366 11.43 3.73 -32.34
CA GLY A 366 10.83 2.84 -31.35
C GLY A 366 9.49 3.37 -30.85
N ASN A 367 8.45 3.15 -31.64
CA ASN A 367 7.06 3.44 -31.29
C ASN A 367 6.23 2.17 -31.37
N THR A 368 5.10 2.15 -30.66
CA THR A 368 4.08 1.13 -30.89
C THR A 368 3.47 1.27 -32.29
N ASP A 369 3.11 0.13 -32.92
CA ASP A 369 2.48 0.03 -34.26
C ASP A 369 1.05 0.63 -34.36
N GLY A 370 0.66 1.45 -33.40
CA GLY A 370 -0.67 2.03 -33.27
C GLY A 370 -0.96 2.47 -31.83
N PRO A 371 -2.14 3.05 -31.58
CA PRO A 371 -2.57 3.34 -30.23
C PRO A 371 -3.00 2.06 -29.50
N ILE A 372 -2.72 2.01 -28.21
CA ILE A 372 -3.20 1.01 -27.27
C ILE A 372 -4.47 1.53 -26.61
N ASN A 373 -5.54 0.74 -26.66
CA ASN A 373 -6.78 1.05 -25.98
C ASN A 373 -6.66 0.69 -24.49
N GLU A 374 -6.34 1.69 -23.67
CA GLU A 374 -6.17 1.56 -22.23
C GLU A 374 -7.50 1.74 -21.51
N ILE A 375 -7.82 0.78 -20.66
CA ILE A 375 -9.01 0.79 -19.82
C ILE A 375 -8.55 0.74 -18.37
N LYS A 376 -9.02 1.70 -17.57
CA LYS A 376 -8.78 1.65 -16.13
C LYS A 376 -9.53 0.46 -15.54
N ALA A 377 -8.80 -0.42 -14.88
CA ALA A 377 -9.34 -1.55 -14.12
C ALA A 377 -8.41 -1.85 -12.94
N THR A 378 -8.86 -2.71 -12.03
CA THR A 378 -7.99 -3.24 -10.97
C THR A 378 -6.89 -4.09 -11.61
N PRO A 379 -5.60 -3.76 -11.38
CA PRO A 379 -4.47 -4.59 -11.80
C PRO A 379 -4.68 -6.05 -11.43
N ARG A 380 -4.51 -6.95 -12.40
CA ARG A 380 -4.52 -8.40 -12.16
C ARG A 380 -3.12 -8.95 -12.37
N PRO A 381 -2.66 -9.84 -11.47
CA PRO A 381 -1.35 -10.45 -11.61
C PRO A 381 -1.31 -11.39 -12.82
N VAL A 382 -0.09 -11.69 -13.26
CA VAL A 382 0.19 -12.59 -14.38
C VAL A 382 0.44 -13.99 -13.82
N ARG A 383 -0.26 -15.01 -14.31
CA ARG A 383 0.06 -16.39 -13.94
C ARG A 383 1.36 -16.82 -14.64
N VAL A 384 2.39 -17.12 -13.87
CA VAL A 384 3.73 -17.44 -14.40
C VAL A 384 4.10 -18.91 -14.28
N TRP A 385 3.35 -19.67 -13.48
CA TRP A 385 3.53 -21.11 -13.37
C TRP A 385 2.25 -21.79 -12.90
N THR A 386 2.07 -23.02 -13.38
CA THR A 386 0.97 -23.90 -13.01
C THR A 386 1.54 -25.25 -12.57
N SER A 387 1.06 -25.77 -11.43
CA SER A 387 1.51 -27.06 -10.91
C SER A 387 1.13 -28.21 -11.85
N PRO A 388 1.90 -29.31 -11.89
CA PRO A 388 1.57 -30.47 -12.74
C PRO A 388 0.18 -31.08 -12.46
N THR A 389 -0.31 -30.93 -11.24
CA THR A 389 -1.64 -31.38 -10.79
C THR A 389 -2.74 -30.33 -11.00
N ASN A 390 -2.40 -29.15 -11.53
CA ASN A 390 -3.31 -28.03 -11.79
C ASN A 390 -4.16 -27.62 -10.57
N ASN A 391 -3.53 -27.65 -9.40
CA ASN A 391 -4.12 -27.27 -8.10
C ASN A 391 -3.24 -26.26 -7.35
N GLY A 392 -2.27 -25.66 -8.04
CA GLY A 392 -1.41 -24.63 -7.50
C GLY A 392 -0.82 -23.78 -8.61
N TRP A 393 -0.62 -22.49 -8.34
CA TRP A 393 -0.18 -21.51 -9.32
C TRP A 393 0.75 -20.49 -8.67
N VAL A 394 1.71 -19.98 -9.43
CA VAL A 394 2.49 -18.80 -9.06
C VAL A 394 2.05 -17.64 -9.95
N TYR A 395 1.87 -16.48 -9.32
CA TYR A 395 1.44 -15.26 -9.96
C TYR A 395 2.45 -14.14 -9.71
N THR A 396 2.79 -13.35 -10.73
CA THR A 396 3.53 -12.11 -10.60
C THR A 396 2.57 -10.93 -10.51
N GLN A 397 2.51 -10.26 -9.36
CA GLN A 397 1.77 -9.02 -9.16
C GLN A 397 2.67 -7.82 -9.47
N PHE A 398 2.31 -7.03 -10.48
CA PHE A 398 2.94 -5.73 -10.76
C PHE A 398 2.21 -4.63 -9.99
N MET A 399 2.96 -3.82 -9.23
CA MET A 399 2.48 -2.68 -8.46
C MET A 399 2.48 -1.41 -9.31
N ASP A 400 1.72 -0.40 -8.90
CA ASP A 400 1.68 0.89 -9.58
C ASP A 400 3.02 1.63 -9.41
N TYR A 401 3.83 1.63 -10.47
CA TYR A 401 5.14 2.27 -10.52
C TYR A 401 5.17 3.74 -10.06
N HIS A 402 4.08 4.51 -10.23
CA HIS A 402 4.06 5.92 -9.84
C HIS A 402 3.82 6.13 -8.34
N ASN A 403 3.07 5.22 -7.73
CA ASN A 403 2.70 5.28 -6.32
C ASN A 403 3.61 4.40 -5.45
N TRP A 404 4.30 3.44 -6.07
CA TRP A 404 5.18 2.49 -5.40
C TRP A 404 6.63 2.95 -5.41
N ASN A 405 7.33 2.81 -4.28
CA ASN A 405 8.78 3.01 -4.26
C ASN A 405 9.51 1.74 -4.75
N TYR A 406 9.83 1.72 -6.04
CA TYR A 406 10.48 0.57 -6.68
C TYR A 406 11.96 0.39 -6.36
N HIS A 407 12.63 1.37 -5.74
CA HIS A 407 14.08 1.34 -5.52
C HIS A 407 14.52 0.31 -4.47
N PHE A 408 13.64 -0.01 -3.51
CA PHE A 408 13.97 -0.93 -2.44
C PHE A 408 13.57 -2.38 -2.78
N GLU A 409 12.28 -2.61 -3.00
CA GLU A 409 11.76 -3.97 -3.19
C GLU A 409 11.61 -4.39 -4.66
N GLY A 410 11.81 -3.47 -5.61
CA GLY A 410 11.24 -3.61 -6.96
C GLY A 410 9.77 -3.21 -6.97
N TYR A 411 9.06 -3.51 -8.06
CA TYR A 411 7.61 -3.23 -8.18
C TYR A 411 6.82 -4.43 -8.72
N ALA A 412 7.40 -5.62 -8.68
CA ALA A 412 6.77 -6.86 -9.11
C ALA A 412 7.13 -8.02 -8.18
N TYR A 413 6.13 -8.80 -7.77
CA TYR A 413 6.29 -9.83 -6.74
C TYR A 413 5.58 -11.11 -7.11
N ASN A 414 6.25 -12.22 -6.86
CA ASN A 414 5.61 -13.52 -6.92
C ASN A 414 4.85 -13.82 -5.63
N PHE A 415 3.72 -14.50 -5.78
CA PHE A 415 3.02 -15.16 -4.70
C PHE A 415 2.45 -16.48 -5.23
N TYR A 416 2.28 -17.46 -4.34
CA TYR A 416 1.69 -18.75 -4.69
C TYR A 416 0.25 -18.85 -4.19
N VAL A 417 -0.58 -19.53 -4.97
CA VAL A 417 -1.96 -19.88 -4.61
C VAL A 417 -2.16 -21.37 -4.84
N GLY A 418 -2.56 -22.08 -3.79
CA GLY A 418 -2.90 -23.51 -3.83
C GLY A 418 -4.36 -23.74 -3.48
N VAL A 419 -4.98 -24.73 -4.11
CA VAL A 419 -6.35 -25.16 -3.80
C VAL A 419 -6.37 -26.62 -3.35
N PRO A 420 -7.25 -27.01 -2.42
CA PRO A 420 -7.37 -28.40 -1.99
C PRO A 420 -7.89 -29.26 -3.14
N SER A 421 -7.62 -30.57 -3.10
CA SER A 421 -8.11 -31.53 -4.10
C SER A 421 -9.64 -31.59 -4.21
N SER A 422 -10.36 -31.15 -3.17
CA SER A 422 -11.82 -31.02 -3.13
C SER A 422 -12.37 -29.75 -3.78
N TYR A 423 -11.52 -28.78 -4.14
CA TYR A 423 -11.95 -27.49 -4.66
C TYR A 423 -12.70 -27.61 -6.00
N SER A 424 -13.76 -26.83 -6.14
CA SER A 424 -14.50 -26.67 -7.40
C SER A 424 -14.97 -25.23 -7.56
N ALA A 425 -14.72 -24.66 -8.74
CA ALA A 425 -15.17 -23.32 -9.12
C ALA A 425 -16.71 -23.17 -9.12
N THR A 426 -17.45 -24.28 -9.14
CA THR A 426 -18.92 -24.31 -9.10
C THR A 426 -19.47 -25.01 -7.84
N GLY A 427 -18.58 -25.42 -6.93
CA GLY A 427 -18.94 -26.11 -5.70
C GLY A 427 -19.33 -25.18 -4.55
N ALA A 428 -19.36 -25.72 -3.33
CA ALA A 428 -19.46 -24.89 -2.14
C ALA A 428 -18.19 -24.03 -1.98
N PRO A 429 -18.31 -22.74 -1.61
CA PRO A 429 -17.15 -21.91 -1.39
C PRO A 429 -16.32 -22.46 -0.22
N VAL A 430 -14.99 -22.37 -0.33
CA VAL A 430 -14.04 -22.79 0.71
C VAL A 430 -13.42 -21.57 1.40
N GLY A 431 -12.87 -21.73 2.60
CA GLY A 431 -12.12 -20.63 3.23
C GLY A 431 -10.75 -20.38 2.62
N VAL A 432 -10.10 -19.31 3.04
CA VAL A 432 -8.78 -18.86 2.58
C VAL A 432 -7.84 -18.72 3.78
N ALA A 433 -6.59 -19.18 3.65
CA ALA A 433 -5.50 -18.70 4.51
C ALA A 433 -4.40 -18.02 3.72
N MET A 434 -3.99 -16.89 4.25
CA MET A 434 -2.77 -16.20 3.87
C MET A 434 -1.64 -16.62 4.82
N MET A 435 -0.60 -17.29 4.34
CA MET A 435 0.56 -17.69 5.14
C MET A 435 1.75 -16.77 4.88
N LEU A 436 2.11 -15.99 5.88
CA LEU A 436 3.27 -15.11 5.88
C LEU A 436 4.51 -15.90 6.32
N HIS A 437 5.55 -15.90 5.49
CA HIS A 437 6.78 -16.61 5.79
C HIS A 437 7.62 -15.92 6.88
N ALA A 438 8.42 -16.72 7.58
CA ALA A 438 9.42 -16.27 8.55
C ALA A 438 10.63 -15.59 7.88
N TRP A 439 11.53 -15.05 8.69
CA TRP A 439 12.78 -14.46 8.22
C TRP A 439 13.61 -15.48 7.43
N GLY A 440 14.05 -15.11 6.23
CA GLY A 440 14.80 -16.00 5.34
C GLY A 440 13.96 -17.00 4.56
N GLY A 441 12.66 -17.10 4.85
CA GLY A 441 11.70 -17.82 4.02
C GLY A 441 11.27 -17.02 2.79
N SER A 442 10.30 -17.58 2.07
CA SER A 442 9.70 -16.93 0.91
C SER A 442 8.30 -17.48 0.66
N TYR A 443 7.62 -17.01 -0.41
CA TYR A 443 6.41 -17.68 -0.89
C TYR A 443 6.64 -19.20 -1.11
N GLY A 444 7.91 -19.57 -1.34
CA GLY A 444 8.64 -20.84 -1.12
C GLY A 444 8.05 -21.91 -0.27
N SER A 445 7.99 -21.54 0.99
CA SER A 445 8.28 -22.48 2.05
C SER A 445 7.15 -23.49 2.26
N TYR A 446 6.07 -23.38 1.46
CA TYR A 446 4.82 -24.14 1.57
C TYR A 446 4.39 -24.80 0.24
N TRP A 447 5.27 -24.86 -0.78
CA TRP A 447 4.95 -25.37 -2.12
C TRP A 447 4.77 -26.89 -2.24
N ALA A 448 5.04 -27.66 -1.19
CA ALA A 448 5.15 -29.13 -1.23
C ALA A 448 3.79 -29.86 -1.32
N GLY A 449 3.01 -29.55 -2.36
CA GLY A 449 1.87 -30.34 -2.82
C GLY A 449 0.53 -29.73 -2.44
N GLY A 450 -0.38 -29.58 -3.40
CA GLY A 450 -1.78 -29.34 -3.07
C GLY A 450 -2.28 -30.51 -2.22
N ASP A 451 -2.73 -30.19 -1.01
CA ASP A 451 -2.99 -31.08 0.16
C ASP A 451 -1.82 -31.41 1.12
N GLY A 452 -0.58 -31.00 0.80
CA GLY A 452 0.65 -31.62 1.31
C GLY A 452 1.57 -30.82 2.24
N SER A 453 1.21 -29.60 2.68
CA SER A 453 1.82 -29.11 3.93
C SER A 453 1.17 -29.89 5.07
N SER A 454 1.94 -30.51 5.97
CA SER A 454 1.41 -31.18 7.18
C SER A 454 0.63 -30.24 8.12
N TYR A 455 0.51 -28.96 7.76
CA TYR A 455 -0.03 -27.87 8.54
C TYR A 455 -1.35 -27.31 7.96
N TRP A 456 -1.78 -27.71 6.75
CA TRP A 456 -2.91 -27.09 6.07
C TRP A 456 -3.86 -28.08 5.37
N HIS A 457 -5.15 -28.00 5.69
CA HIS A 457 -6.20 -28.82 5.09
C HIS A 457 -7.45 -27.98 4.76
N GLY A 458 -8.16 -28.29 3.68
CA GLY A 458 -9.57 -27.90 3.50
C GLY A 458 -9.88 -26.59 2.75
N GLY A 459 -8.94 -25.64 2.59
CA GLY A 459 -9.21 -24.38 1.89
C GLY A 459 -8.07 -23.83 1.03
N VAL A 460 -8.30 -22.68 0.39
CA VAL A 460 -7.31 -22.00 -0.46
C VAL A 460 -6.14 -21.52 0.38
N LEU A 461 -4.93 -21.86 -0.05
CA LEU A 461 -3.68 -21.38 0.52
C LEU A 461 -3.13 -20.25 -0.34
N VAL A 462 -2.74 -19.14 0.26
CA VAL A 462 -2.09 -18.00 -0.39
C VAL A 462 -0.79 -17.73 0.34
N THR A 463 0.34 -17.79 -0.37
CA THR A 463 1.66 -17.50 0.22
C THR A 463 2.27 -16.30 -0.51
N PRO A 464 2.17 -15.08 0.06
CA PRO A 464 2.86 -13.90 -0.44
C PRO A 464 4.35 -13.95 -0.09
N ASP A 465 5.10 -12.98 -0.60
CA ASP A 465 6.55 -12.86 -0.43
C ASP A 465 6.91 -11.49 0.17
N ASP A 466 7.86 -11.44 1.09
CA ASP A 466 8.44 -10.24 1.74
C ASP A 466 9.96 -10.42 1.94
N ARG A 467 10.70 -10.49 0.83
CA ARG A 467 12.14 -10.80 0.88
C ARG A 467 13.03 -9.68 1.35
N THR A 468 12.58 -8.44 1.23
CA THR A 468 13.36 -7.31 1.77
C THR A 468 13.12 -7.12 3.27
N LYS A 469 12.28 -7.98 3.85
CA LYS A 469 12.12 -8.13 5.29
C LYS A 469 11.58 -6.83 5.88
N THR A 470 10.52 -6.34 5.26
CA THR A 470 9.77 -5.17 5.73
C THR A 470 8.96 -5.44 6.99
N TRP A 471 9.17 -6.63 7.60
CA TRP A 471 8.39 -7.18 8.70
C TRP A 471 6.88 -7.17 8.41
N TRP A 472 6.55 -7.38 7.13
CA TRP A 472 5.21 -7.37 6.56
C TRP A 472 4.45 -6.04 6.63
N PHE A 473 5.08 -4.92 7.00
CA PHE A 473 4.42 -3.59 6.97
C PHE A 473 4.79 -2.79 5.73
N GLY A 474 6.07 -2.49 5.56
CA GLY A 474 6.57 -1.62 4.50
C GLY A 474 7.81 -0.83 4.95
N PHE A 475 8.09 0.27 4.26
CA PHE A 475 9.38 0.95 4.35
C PHE A 475 9.25 2.45 4.02
N ASN A 476 10.30 3.20 4.31
CA ASN A 476 10.33 4.64 4.08
C ASN A 476 10.13 5.00 2.58
N GLU A 477 9.28 6.00 2.30
CA GLU A 477 9.00 6.45 0.93
C GLU A 477 10.24 6.95 0.17
N TYR A 478 11.33 7.26 0.87
CA TYR A 478 12.59 7.72 0.30
C TYR A 478 13.70 6.66 0.38
N THR A 479 13.41 5.43 0.81
CA THR A 479 14.39 4.34 0.74
C THR A 479 14.87 4.16 -0.70
N GLY A 480 16.19 4.20 -0.91
CA GLY A 480 16.80 4.11 -2.24
C GLY A 480 16.68 5.37 -3.10
N ASN A 481 16.03 6.45 -2.63
CA ASN A 481 15.97 7.72 -3.33
C ASN A 481 17.15 8.62 -2.90
N ILE A 482 18.03 8.93 -3.84
CA ILE A 482 19.26 9.73 -3.58
C ILE A 482 19.02 11.23 -3.47
N GLU A 483 17.84 11.72 -3.85
CA GLU A 483 17.50 13.14 -3.88
C GLU A 483 16.75 13.60 -2.61
N LYS A 484 16.29 12.67 -1.77
CA LYS A 484 15.44 12.93 -0.61
C LYS A 484 16.03 12.35 0.66
N ARG A 485 15.96 13.10 1.78
CA ARG A 485 16.49 12.63 3.07
C ARG A 485 15.56 11.61 3.68
N PHE A 486 16.08 10.44 4.03
CA PHE A 486 15.33 9.37 4.70
C PHE A 486 14.55 9.87 5.93
N ALA A 487 15.19 10.68 6.79
CA ALA A 487 14.59 11.23 8.00
C ALA A 487 13.43 12.22 7.76
N ASP A 488 13.28 12.75 6.55
CA ASP A 488 12.14 13.60 6.16
C ASP A 488 10.99 12.78 5.57
N GLY A 489 11.21 11.49 5.32
CA GLY A 489 10.24 10.58 4.75
C GLY A 489 9.34 9.96 5.81
N ARG A 490 8.21 9.44 5.34
CA ARG A 490 7.31 8.62 6.14
C ARG A 490 7.52 7.16 5.84
N VAL A 491 7.23 6.29 6.81
CA VAL A 491 7.15 4.84 6.56
C VAL A 491 5.81 4.53 5.92
N ILE A 492 5.81 3.97 4.71
CA ILE A 492 4.59 3.64 3.98
C ILE A 492 4.32 2.15 4.09
N ASP A 493 3.06 1.79 4.29
CA ASP A 493 2.55 0.42 4.38
C ASP A 493 2.51 -0.32 3.02
N TYR A 494 3.55 -0.16 2.21
CA TYR A 494 3.66 -0.77 0.87
C TYR A 494 3.35 -2.27 0.91
N THR A 495 3.88 -3.00 1.89
CA THR A 495 3.66 -4.44 2.00
C THR A 495 2.20 -4.77 2.30
N HIS A 496 1.53 -4.03 3.17
CA HIS A 496 0.09 -4.20 3.40
C HIS A 496 -0.74 -3.93 2.13
N GLN A 497 -0.41 -2.89 1.36
CA GLN A 497 -1.08 -2.60 0.08
C GLN A 497 -0.92 -3.76 -0.92
N ARG A 498 0.25 -4.42 -0.94
CA ARG A 498 0.49 -5.64 -1.73
C ARG A 498 -0.36 -6.80 -1.23
N LEU A 499 -0.42 -7.04 0.08
CA LEU A 499 -1.24 -8.10 0.67
C LEU A 499 -2.73 -7.90 0.35
N ASP A 500 -3.21 -6.66 0.39
CA ASP A 500 -4.57 -6.31 -0.01
C ASP A 500 -4.86 -6.64 -1.47
N ALA A 501 -3.97 -6.25 -2.39
CA ALA A 501 -4.13 -6.55 -3.81
C ALA A 501 -4.19 -8.06 -4.08
N ILE A 502 -3.34 -8.84 -3.41
CA ILE A 502 -3.32 -10.31 -3.50
C ILE A 502 -4.64 -10.90 -2.98
N LEU A 503 -5.09 -10.44 -1.81
CA LEU A 503 -6.33 -10.95 -1.21
C LEU A 503 -7.55 -10.60 -2.08
N GLU A 504 -7.63 -9.37 -2.58
CA GLU A 504 -8.72 -8.95 -3.47
C GLU A 504 -8.74 -9.73 -4.78
N PHE A 505 -7.57 -10.03 -5.36
CA PHE A 505 -7.45 -10.92 -6.50
C PHE A 505 -8.03 -12.31 -6.18
N VAL A 506 -7.56 -12.96 -5.11
CA VAL A 506 -7.99 -14.31 -4.72
C VAL A 506 -9.50 -14.37 -4.45
N LEU A 507 -10.04 -13.39 -3.71
CA LEU A 507 -11.47 -13.31 -3.42
C LEU A 507 -12.33 -13.06 -4.67
N SER A 508 -11.75 -12.47 -5.72
CA SER A 508 -12.44 -12.20 -6.99
C SER A 508 -12.36 -13.34 -8.01
N GLU A 509 -11.30 -14.15 -7.96
CA GLU A 509 -11.02 -15.21 -8.95
C GLU A 509 -11.49 -16.59 -8.53
N LEU A 510 -11.43 -16.88 -7.23
CA LEU A 510 -11.71 -18.21 -6.71
C LEU A 510 -13.08 -18.27 -6.05
N ASN A 511 -13.69 -19.46 -6.07
CA ASN A 511 -14.94 -19.73 -5.36
C ASN A 511 -14.66 -19.92 -3.86
N VAL A 512 -14.55 -18.80 -3.16
CA VAL A 512 -14.17 -18.74 -1.74
C VAL A 512 -15.21 -18.00 -0.91
N ASP A 513 -15.21 -18.28 0.38
CA ASP A 513 -16.09 -17.63 1.35
C ASP A 513 -15.36 -16.43 1.98
N PRO A 514 -15.76 -15.18 1.66
CA PRO A 514 -15.05 -13.99 2.14
C PRO A 514 -15.18 -13.79 3.65
N ASP A 515 -16.08 -14.51 4.33
CA ASP A 515 -16.21 -14.47 5.78
C ASP A 515 -15.31 -15.50 6.47
N ARG A 516 -14.67 -16.42 5.73
CA ARG A 516 -13.70 -17.42 6.23
C ARG A 516 -12.30 -17.18 5.67
N VAL A 517 -11.79 -15.96 5.86
CA VAL A 517 -10.42 -15.60 5.50
C VAL A 517 -9.58 -15.50 6.76
N GLN A 518 -8.44 -16.17 6.79
CA GLN A 518 -7.52 -16.21 7.93
C GLN A 518 -6.11 -15.81 7.51
N ILE A 519 -5.30 -15.42 8.48
CA ILE A 519 -3.88 -15.11 8.28
C ILE A 519 -3.02 -15.83 9.31
N HIS A 520 -1.89 -16.33 8.86
CA HIS A 520 -1.02 -17.25 9.60
C HIS A 520 0.44 -16.87 9.41
N GLY A 521 1.28 -17.09 10.41
CA GLY A 521 2.72 -17.02 10.25
C GLY A 521 3.48 -17.27 11.54
N GLY A 522 4.78 -17.55 11.41
CA GLY A 522 5.71 -17.68 12.54
C GLY A 522 6.86 -16.68 12.44
N SER A 523 7.44 -16.31 13.58
CA SER A 523 8.58 -15.38 13.66
C SER A 523 8.26 -14.04 12.97
N MET A 524 9.00 -13.63 11.94
CA MET A 524 8.67 -12.45 11.12
C MET A 524 7.25 -12.51 10.55
N GLY A 525 6.81 -13.67 10.05
CA GLY A 525 5.46 -13.89 9.54
C GLY A 525 4.39 -13.86 10.62
N GLY A 526 4.71 -14.32 11.83
CA GLY A 526 3.82 -14.22 13.01
C GLY A 526 3.63 -12.77 13.40
N SER A 527 4.72 -12.03 13.50
CA SER A 527 4.76 -10.58 13.74
C SER A 527 3.92 -9.81 12.72
N GLY A 528 4.02 -10.17 11.44
CA GLY A 528 3.17 -9.65 10.37
C GLY A 528 1.70 -10.02 10.53
N SER A 529 1.42 -11.27 10.91
CA SER A 529 0.05 -11.79 11.08
C SER A 529 -0.69 -11.06 12.20
N VAL A 530 -0.04 -10.79 13.35
CA VAL A 530 -0.65 -9.99 14.40
C VAL A 530 -0.72 -8.51 14.05
N ASN A 531 0.29 -7.93 13.39
CA ASN A 531 0.29 -6.50 13.07
C ASN A 531 -0.72 -6.11 11.99
N TYR A 532 -0.77 -6.89 10.91
CA TYR A 532 -1.68 -6.69 9.80
C TYR A 532 -3.06 -7.27 10.11
N GLY A 533 -3.10 -8.54 10.52
CA GLY A 533 -4.32 -9.31 10.68
C GLY A 533 -5.25 -8.72 11.73
N LEU A 534 -4.75 -8.43 12.94
CA LEU A 534 -5.61 -7.92 14.02
C LEU A 534 -6.27 -6.59 13.65
N ARG A 535 -5.58 -5.75 12.87
CA ARG A 535 -6.10 -4.45 12.42
C ARG A 535 -7.09 -4.54 11.26
N ARG A 536 -7.22 -5.71 10.65
CA ARG A 536 -8.08 -5.98 9.49
C ARG A 536 -9.17 -6.98 9.85
N GLY A 537 -9.87 -6.73 10.96
CA GLY A 537 -11.08 -7.48 11.34
C GLY A 537 -12.23 -7.38 10.32
N ASP A 538 -12.15 -6.41 9.41
CA ASP A 538 -13.00 -6.31 8.23
C ASP A 538 -12.66 -7.33 7.15
N ARG A 539 -11.45 -7.89 7.14
CA ARG A 539 -10.98 -8.89 6.16
C ARG A 539 -10.79 -10.28 6.75
N PHE A 540 -10.27 -10.39 7.98
CA PHE A 540 -9.92 -11.66 8.60
C PHE A 540 -10.91 -12.09 9.69
N SER A 541 -11.28 -13.37 9.69
CA SER A 541 -12.08 -13.97 10.76
C SER A 541 -11.20 -14.42 11.94
N ALA A 542 -9.97 -14.87 11.65
CA ALA A 542 -8.98 -15.30 12.63
C ALA A 542 -7.52 -15.00 12.20
N VAL A 543 -6.65 -14.89 13.19
CA VAL A 543 -5.21 -14.67 13.11
C VAL A 543 -4.51 -15.79 13.88
N TYR A 544 -3.50 -16.37 13.26
CA TYR A 544 -2.64 -17.40 13.82
C TYR A 544 -1.21 -16.93 13.82
N SER A 545 -0.54 -17.01 14.97
CA SER A 545 0.79 -16.43 15.11
C SER A 545 1.69 -17.25 16.02
N GLU A 546 2.94 -17.43 15.63
CA GLU A 546 3.98 -18.00 16.50
C GLU A 546 5.12 -17.03 16.72
N SER A 547 5.66 -17.01 17.94
CA SER A 547 6.84 -16.25 18.34
C SER A 547 6.85 -14.85 17.73
N ALA A 548 5.74 -14.12 17.92
CA ALA A 548 5.53 -12.83 17.29
C ALA A 548 6.29 -11.74 18.03
N MET A 549 6.88 -10.81 17.29
CA MET A 549 7.31 -9.52 17.81
C MET A 549 6.06 -8.66 18.08
N THR A 550 5.80 -8.33 19.34
CA THR A 550 4.61 -7.59 19.79
C THR A 550 4.92 -6.15 20.20
N ASP A 551 6.19 -5.84 20.48
CA ASP A 551 6.69 -4.48 20.65
C ASP A 551 8.17 -4.40 20.24
N PHE A 552 8.42 -3.87 19.05
CA PHE A 552 9.79 -3.70 18.54
C PHE A 552 10.64 -2.75 19.38
N ALA A 553 10.05 -1.75 20.05
CA ALA A 553 10.85 -0.80 20.82
C ALA A 553 11.49 -1.44 22.06
N THR A 554 11.00 -2.61 22.47
CA THR A 554 11.49 -3.36 23.63
C THR A 554 12.38 -4.55 23.24
N SER A 555 12.54 -4.84 21.95
CA SER A 555 13.46 -5.87 21.46
C SER A 555 14.92 -5.40 21.63
N GLY A 556 15.46 -5.49 22.84
CA GLY A 556 16.87 -5.20 23.11
C GLY A 556 17.78 -6.40 22.89
N ASP A 557 19.09 -6.24 23.16
CA ASP A 557 20.11 -7.30 23.17
C ASP A 557 19.81 -8.48 24.13
N ALA A 558 18.76 -8.38 24.96
CA ALA A 558 18.37 -9.39 25.95
C ALA A 558 17.87 -10.69 25.32
N GLY A 559 17.37 -10.62 24.07
CA GLY A 559 17.00 -11.77 23.25
C GLY A 559 18.10 -12.22 22.30
N GLY A 560 19.36 -11.86 22.51
CA GLY A 560 20.49 -12.29 21.67
C GLY A 560 20.57 -11.69 20.26
N THR A 561 19.47 -11.16 19.71
CA THR A 561 19.38 -10.54 18.37
C THR A 561 18.83 -9.11 18.43
N ASP A 562 19.59 -8.14 17.94
CA ASP A 562 19.18 -6.73 17.85
C ASP A 562 18.27 -6.51 16.63
N TRP A 563 16.96 -6.64 16.82
CA TRP A 563 15.97 -6.37 15.78
C TRP A 563 15.67 -4.88 15.59
N VAL A 564 15.94 -4.03 16.59
CA VAL A 564 15.81 -2.58 16.41
C VAL A 564 16.84 -2.10 15.40
N GLY A 565 18.10 -2.54 15.53
CA GLY A 565 19.18 -2.23 14.61
C GLY A 565 18.90 -2.67 13.17
N ASP A 566 18.26 -3.83 13.00
CA ASP A 566 17.93 -4.42 11.69
C ASP A 566 16.91 -3.59 10.89
N VAL A 567 15.98 -2.90 11.56
CA VAL A 567 14.92 -2.13 10.90
C VAL A 567 15.24 -0.65 10.69
N ILE A 568 16.40 -0.15 11.15
CA ILE A 568 16.75 1.30 11.06
C ILE A 568 16.77 1.77 9.61
N ASP A 569 17.30 0.98 8.69
CA ASP A 569 17.37 1.33 7.26
C ASP A 569 16.00 1.25 6.55
N THR A 570 15.00 0.66 7.21
CA THR A 570 13.63 0.49 6.70
C THR A 570 12.68 1.52 7.30
N TRP A 571 12.81 1.79 8.60
CA TRP A 571 11.86 2.57 9.41
C TRP A 571 12.45 3.81 10.09
N GLY A 572 13.78 3.94 10.15
CA GLY A 572 14.48 4.96 10.93
C GLY A 572 14.75 4.51 12.35
N THR A 573 15.42 5.35 13.14
CA THR A 573 15.75 5.04 14.54
C THR A 573 14.58 5.32 15.47
N LEU A 574 14.60 4.73 16.67
CA LEU A 574 13.63 5.02 17.74
C LEU A 574 13.56 6.52 18.08
N ALA A 575 14.69 7.22 18.03
CA ALA A 575 14.76 8.65 18.30
C ALA A 575 14.14 9.53 17.19
N GLN A 576 14.14 9.03 15.95
CA GLN A 576 13.52 9.73 14.82
C GLN A 576 12.00 9.59 14.84
N ASP A 577 11.49 8.45 15.32
CA ASP A 577 10.07 8.15 15.48
C ASP A 577 9.21 8.57 14.27
N LEU A 578 9.62 8.11 13.08
CA LEU A 578 9.06 8.56 11.81
C LEU A 578 7.56 8.23 11.73
N SER A 579 6.78 9.19 11.22
CA SER A 579 5.34 9.01 10.98
C SER A 579 5.09 8.01 9.85
N THR A 580 4.01 7.26 9.96
CA THR A 580 3.50 6.40 8.89
C THR A 580 2.48 7.14 8.01
N ASN A 581 2.11 6.58 6.87
CA ASN A 581 0.95 7.05 6.09
C ASN A 581 -0.41 6.81 6.78
N LEU A 582 -0.43 6.09 7.91
CA LEU A 582 -1.63 5.74 8.67
C LEU A 582 -1.90 6.68 9.86
N GLY A 583 -1.09 7.74 10.01
CA GLY A 583 -1.33 8.81 10.99
C GLY A 583 -0.78 8.54 12.41
N VAL A 584 -0.03 7.46 12.59
CA VAL A 584 0.74 7.15 13.82
C VAL A 584 2.22 6.97 13.47
N THR A 585 3.12 6.97 14.45
CA THR A 585 4.53 6.67 14.18
C THR A 585 4.77 5.17 14.02
N ILE A 586 5.88 4.78 13.39
CA ILE A 586 6.17 3.37 13.12
C ILE A 586 6.36 2.54 14.40
N TRP A 587 6.99 3.12 15.42
CA TRP A 587 7.19 2.44 16.71
C TRP A 587 5.89 2.36 17.52
N GLN A 588 5.01 3.35 17.40
CA GLN A 588 3.64 3.26 17.94
C GLN A 588 2.81 2.21 17.20
N TRP A 589 2.97 2.09 15.88
CA TRP A 589 2.29 1.08 15.08
C TRP A 589 2.68 -0.34 15.52
N TYR A 590 3.97 -0.59 15.71
CA TYR A 590 4.47 -1.90 16.13
C TYR A 590 4.39 -2.18 17.63
N ASN A 591 3.97 -1.23 18.45
CA ASN A 591 3.62 -1.49 19.85
C ASN A 591 2.19 -2.06 19.94
N LEU A 592 2.06 -3.35 19.60
CA LEU A 592 0.79 -4.05 19.67
C LEU A 592 0.28 -4.17 21.10
N GLN A 593 1.18 -4.37 22.06
CA GLN A 593 0.86 -4.53 23.47
C GLN A 593 0.05 -3.33 23.98
N ASP A 594 0.46 -2.11 23.65
CA ASP A 594 -0.27 -0.89 24.00
C ASP A 594 -1.53 -0.71 23.13
N TRP A 595 -1.41 -0.95 21.82
CA TRP A 595 -2.51 -0.76 20.88
C TRP A 595 -3.75 -1.59 21.22
N VAL A 596 -3.58 -2.88 21.56
CA VAL A 596 -4.70 -3.77 21.92
C VAL A 596 -5.39 -3.33 23.21
N GLN A 597 -4.70 -2.62 24.10
CA GLN A 597 -5.26 -2.10 25.35
C GLN A 597 -5.99 -0.77 25.15
N GLN A 598 -5.50 0.09 24.27
CA GLN A 598 -6.08 1.42 24.06
C GLN A 598 -7.26 1.42 23.08
N ASN A 599 -7.24 0.55 22.07
CA ASN A 599 -8.22 0.58 20.97
C ASN A 599 -9.42 -0.35 21.20
N ARG A 600 -9.94 -0.40 22.43
CA ARG A 600 -10.86 -1.45 22.90
C ARG A 600 -12.15 -1.56 22.09
N ALA A 601 -12.64 -0.42 21.58
CA ALA A 601 -13.82 -0.35 20.73
C ALA A 601 -13.65 -1.01 19.34
N ALA A 602 -12.42 -1.23 18.86
CA ALA A 602 -12.18 -1.91 17.60
C ALA A 602 -12.53 -3.40 17.71
N GLU A 603 -13.28 -3.95 16.74
CA GLU A 603 -13.52 -5.38 16.66
C GLU A 603 -12.38 -6.09 15.92
N LEU A 604 -11.86 -7.14 16.53
CA LEU A 604 -10.68 -7.86 16.02
C LEU A 604 -11.06 -9.27 15.54
N PRO A 605 -10.24 -9.88 14.66
CA PRO A 605 -10.17 -11.32 14.43
C PRO A 605 -10.07 -12.11 15.75
N TRP A 606 -10.44 -13.38 15.74
CA TRP A 606 -10.00 -14.29 16.81
C TRP A 606 -8.48 -14.47 16.71
N LEU A 607 -7.76 -14.41 17.82
CA LEU A 607 -6.32 -14.68 17.84
C LEU A 607 -6.04 -16.04 18.48
N SER A 608 -5.31 -16.90 17.76
CA SER A 608 -4.65 -18.05 18.36
C SER A 608 -3.15 -17.88 18.21
N ASP A 609 -2.41 -17.91 19.30
CA ASP A 609 -0.97 -17.72 19.24
C ASP A 609 -0.19 -18.68 20.13
N HIS A 610 1.10 -18.82 19.81
CA HIS A 610 2.06 -19.55 20.62
C HIS A 610 3.37 -18.76 20.75
N HIS A 611 4.03 -18.89 21.90
CA HIS A 611 5.43 -18.48 22.03
C HIS A 611 6.19 -19.39 23.01
N GLY A 612 7.33 -19.93 22.55
CA GLY A 612 8.26 -20.68 23.37
C GLY A 612 8.96 -19.80 24.42
N LYS A 613 8.94 -20.22 25.70
CA LYS A 613 9.60 -19.50 26.79
C LYS A 613 11.14 -19.57 26.75
N ALA A 614 11.69 -20.46 25.93
CA ALA A 614 13.13 -20.58 25.70
C ALA A 614 13.56 -19.98 24.35
N ASP A 615 12.69 -19.21 23.70
CA ASP A 615 12.99 -18.48 22.47
C ASP A 615 13.99 -17.36 22.75
N ASP A 616 15.16 -17.45 22.12
CA ASP A 616 16.29 -16.53 22.18
C ASP A 616 16.53 -15.80 20.86
N VAL A 617 15.50 -15.72 20.00
CA VAL A 617 15.51 -14.93 18.77
C VAL A 617 14.45 -13.84 18.84
N ILE A 618 13.23 -14.21 19.23
CA ILE A 618 12.18 -13.26 19.61
C ILE A 618 11.87 -13.57 21.07
N ASP A 619 12.39 -12.75 21.98
CA ASP A 619 12.48 -13.13 23.38
C ASP A 619 11.12 -13.16 24.08
N TRP A 620 10.96 -14.17 24.94
CA TRP A 620 9.75 -14.33 25.75
C TRP A 620 9.51 -13.18 26.73
N ASP A 621 10.57 -12.61 27.33
CA ASP A 621 10.46 -11.69 28.45
C ASP A 621 9.90 -10.30 28.08
N THR A 622 10.18 -9.82 26.86
CA THR A 622 9.63 -8.55 26.38
C THR A 622 8.44 -8.74 25.43
N GLN A 623 8.38 -9.86 24.71
CA GLN A 623 7.38 -10.07 23.67
C GLN A 623 6.24 -10.98 24.14
N GLY A 624 6.54 -12.20 24.58
CA GLY A 624 5.53 -13.21 24.90
C GLY A 624 4.82 -13.01 26.23
N VAL A 625 5.56 -12.76 27.32
CA VAL A 625 5.02 -12.66 28.68
C VAL A 625 4.07 -11.47 28.85
N GLN A 626 4.29 -10.38 28.11
CA GLN A 626 3.47 -9.17 28.17
C GLN A 626 2.20 -9.27 27.32
N TRP A 627 2.16 -10.20 26.38
CA TRP A 627 1.17 -10.20 25.32
C TRP A 627 -0.22 -10.66 25.75
N SER A 628 -0.36 -11.85 26.34
CA SER A 628 -1.67 -12.31 26.84
C SER A 628 -2.28 -11.36 27.90
N PRO A 629 -1.52 -10.80 28.86
CA PRO A 629 -2.03 -9.77 29.78
C PRO A 629 -2.56 -8.51 29.07
N ALA A 630 -1.88 -8.05 28.02
CA ALA A 630 -2.34 -6.92 27.21
C ALA A 630 -3.68 -7.24 26.51
N LEU A 631 -3.81 -8.45 25.95
CA LEU A 631 -5.06 -8.92 25.33
C LEU A 631 -6.21 -9.04 26.34
N GLU A 632 -5.95 -9.53 27.55
CA GLU A 632 -6.96 -9.60 28.62
C GLU A 632 -7.43 -8.19 29.04
N THR A 633 -6.50 -7.25 29.21
CA THR A 633 -6.82 -5.86 29.54
C THR A 633 -7.65 -5.19 28.44
N GLY A 634 -7.28 -5.44 27.18
CA GLY A 634 -8.03 -5.02 26.00
C GLY A 634 -9.38 -5.74 25.80
N ARG A 635 -9.65 -6.81 26.57
CA ARG A 635 -10.78 -7.72 26.44
C ARG A 635 -10.88 -8.31 25.03
N ARG A 636 -9.77 -8.78 24.47
CA ARG A 636 -9.69 -9.30 23.10
C ARG A 636 -10.12 -10.77 23.01
N PRO A 637 -10.65 -11.22 21.87
CA PRO A 637 -10.92 -12.64 21.62
C PRO A 637 -9.61 -13.37 21.30
N PHE A 638 -9.13 -14.22 22.21
CA PHE A 638 -7.88 -14.95 22.00
C PHE A 638 -7.75 -16.23 22.83
N ALA A 639 -6.83 -17.09 22.40
CA ALA A 639 -6.18 -18.11 23.21
C ALA A 639 -4.67 -18.14 22.91
N SER A 640 -3.84 -18.27 23.96
CA SER A 640 -2.37 -18.23 23.84
C SER A 640 -1.73 -19.44 24.49
N GLU A 641 -0.93 -20.17 23.73
CA GLU A 641 -0.11 -21.29 24.20
C GLU A 641 1.32 -20.83 24.49
N PHE A 642 1.94 -21.38 25.53
CA PHE A 642 3.33 -21.11 25.89
C PHE A 642 3.94 -22.30 26.61
N ASP A 643 5.10 -22.73 26.13
CA ASP A 643 5.79 -23.92 26.61
C ASP A 643 7.31 -23.67 26.75
N ASN A 644 8.12 -24.71 26.93
CA ASN A 644 9.57 -24.58 27.10
C ASN A 644 10.36 -24.80 25.80
N THR A 645 9.76 -24.49 24.66
CA THR A 645 10.41 -24.66 23.34
C THR A 645 11.24 -23.43 22.98
N ASP A 646 12.18 -23.65 22.04
CA ASP A 646 13.02 -22.60 21.42
C ASP A 646 12.32 -21.99 20.19
N HIS A 647 13.00 -21.10 19.46
CA HIS A 647 12.45 -20.41 18.28
C HIS A 647 12.02 -21.34 17.14
N GLY A 648 12.53 -22.58 17.10
CA GLY A 648 12.29 -23.54 16.01
C GLY A 648 11.01 -24.35 16.16
N CYS A 649 10.21 -24.12 17.21
CA CYS A 649 9.00 -24.89 17.42
C CYS A 649 7.88 -24.48 16.45
N ALA A 650 7.66 -25.30 15.42
CA ALA A 650 6.48 -25.23 14.56
C ALA A 650 5.26 -25.84 15.30
N CYS A 651 4.62 -25.00 16.09
CA CYS A 651 3.47 -25.26 16.94
C CYS A 651 2.19 -24.59 16.42
N ILE A 652 2.17 -24.05 15.18
CA ILE A 652 0.97 -23.84 14.37
C ILE A 652 0.42 -25.25 14.24
N ARG A 653 -0.38 -25.63 15.23
CA ARG A 653 -1.17 -26.86 15.18
C ARG A 653 -1.86 -26.81 13.85
N ALA A 654 -1.82 -27.89 13.07
CA ALA A 654 -2.45 -27.91 11.76
C ALA A 654 -3.88 -27.36 11.88
N VAL A 655 -4.07 -26.12 11.44
CA VAL A 655 -5.32 -25.38 11.49
C VAL A 655 -5.77 -25.20 10.07
N SER A 656 -7.08 -25.20 9.87
CA SER A 656 -7.75 -25.07 8.57
C SER A 656 -8.62 -23.82 8.62
N PRO A 657 -8.99 -23.17 7.51
CA PRO A 657 -10.01 -22.12 7.56
C PRO A 657 -11.31 -22.65 8.11
N ASP A 658 -11.49 -23.97 7.96
CA ASP A 658 -12.71 -24.69 8.24
C ASP A 658 -12.71 -25.26 9.65
N VAL A 659 -11.55 -25.45 10.29
CA VAL A 659 -11.48 -26.01 11.66
C VAL A 659 -10.23 -25.52 12.40
N ASP A 660 -10.45 -24.94 13.57
CA ASP A 660 -9.41 -24.52 14.52
C ASP A 660 -9.07 -25.58 15.59
N ILE A 661 -8.10 -25.30 16.47
CA ILE A 661 -7.71 -26.08 17.66
C ILE A 661 -8.88 -26.37 18.62
N PHE A 662 -9.92 -25.54 18.61
CA PHE A 662 -11.18 -25.73 19.36
C PHE A 662 -12.24 -26.52 18.59
N GLY A 663 -11.95 -26.93 17.35
CA GLY A 663 -12.95 -27.45 16.44
C GLY A 663 -13.94 -26.40 15.94
N VAL A 664 -13.59 -25.10 16.03
CA VAL A 664 -14.42 -23.96 15.63
C VAL A 664 -14.01 -23.47 14.25
N THR A 665 -14.99 -23.15 13.41
CA THR A 665 -14.77 -22.41 12.16
C THR A 665 -15.02 -20.93 12.41
N PHE A 666 -13.98 -20.08 12.35
CA PHE A 666 -14.17 -18.65 12.55
C PHE A 666 -14.73 -17.98 11.30
N ARG A 667 -15.80 -17.21 11.49
CA ARG A 667 -16.43 -16.41 10.43
C ARG A 667 -16.53 -14.93 10.83
N ARG A 668 -16.47 -14.03 9.85
CA ARG A 668 -16.67 -12.57 10.09
C ARG A 668 -18.14 -12.21 10.34
N ASP A 669 -19.07 -12.98 9.78
CA ASP A 669 -20.52 -12.83 9.93
C ASP A 669 -21.08 -13.53 11.18
N GLU A 670 -20.24 -13.82 12.18
CA GLU A 670 -20.64 -14.47 13.43
C GLU A 670 -19.99 -13.82 14.66
N SER A 671 -20.76 -13.71 15.74
CA SER A 671 -20.29 -13.16 17.02
C SER A 671 -19.36 -14.12 17.75
N ILE A 672 -18.34 -13.57 18.42
CA ILE A 672 -17.33 -14.35 19.14
C ILE A 672 -17.14 -13.82 20.57
N PRO A 673 -16.72 -14.67 21.52
CA PRO A 673 -16.44 -14.21 22.87
C PRO A 673 -14.98 -13.75 23.02
N ALA A 674 -14.78 -12.69 23.79
CA ALA A 674 -13.52 -12.45 24.47
C ALA A 674 -13.58 -13.01 25.89
N MET A 675 -12.62 -13.87 26.21
CA MET A 675 -12.50 -14.54 27.49
C MET A 675 -11.32 -13.97 28.26
N THR A 676 -11.52 -13.62 29.52
CA THR A 676 -10.45 -13.12 30.39
C THR A 676 -10.58 -13.74 31.77
N ASN A 677 -9.48 -13.76 32.55
CA ASN A 677 -9.48 -14.28 33.91
C ASN A 677 -10.14 -15.67 34.07
N ALA A 678 -9.94 -16.56 33.09
CA ALA A 678 -10.44 -17.93 33.20
C ALA A 678 -9.65 -18.67 34.29
N SER A 679 -10.35 -19.33 35.23
CA SER A 679 -9.72 -20.06 36.34
C SER A 679 -8.91 -21.29 35.90
N SER A 680 -9.05 -21.68 34.63
CA SER A 680 -8.31 -22.75 33.96
C SER A 680 -7.07 -22.24 33.21
N SER A 681 -6.87 -20.91 33.10
CA SER A 681 -5.70 -20.32 32.43
C SER A 681 -4.44 -20.42 33.28
N GLN A 682 -3.30 -20.67 32.64
CA GLN A 682 -1.98 -20.64 33.29
C GLN A 682 -1.40 -19.21 33.30
N ASP A 683 -0.58 -18.89 34.30
CA ASP A 683 0.15 -17.63 34.36
C ASP A 683 1.38 -17.65 33.43
N PRO A 684 1.43 -16.83 32.37
CA PRO A 684 2.58 -16.83 31.45
C PRO A 684 3.90 -16.53 32.17
N ALA A 685 3.91 -15.68 33.20
CA ALA A 685 5.13 -15.33 33.90
C ALA A 685 5.74 -16.53 34.66
N THR A 686 4.90 -17.39 35.24
CA THR A 686 5.35 -18.39 36.23
C THR A 686 5.10 -19.85 35.84
N GLN A 687 4.32 -20.11 34.79
CA GLN A 687 3.87 -21.45 34.41
C GLN A 687 4.11 -21.72 32.92
N TYR A 688 3.93 -22.98 32.52
CA TYR A 688 3.76 -23.43 31.13
C TYR A 688 2.31 -23.86 30.95
N GLY A 689 1.76 -23.70 29.74
CA GLY A 689 0.41 -24.15 29.42
C GLY A 689 -0.28 -23.22 28.44
N CYS A 690 -1.53 -22.88 28.72
CA CYS A 690 -2.30 -22.00 27.87
C CYS A 690 -3.18 -21.02 28.66
N ARG A 691 -3.38 -19.84 28.08
CA ARG A 691 -4.43 -18.88 28.44
C ARG A 691 -5.65 -19.13 27.56
N ASN A 692 -6.81 -19.32 28.19
CA ASN A 692 -8.12 -19.46 27.54
C ASN A 692 -8.33 -20.72 26.65
N CYS A 693 -7.45 -21.72 26.66
CA CYS A 693 -7.65 -22.95 25.86
C CYS A 693 -8.68 -23.95 26.42
N ALA A 694 -9.12 -23.81 27.67
CA ALA A 694 -9.95 -24.84 28.31
C ALA A 694 -11.46 -24.56 28.24
N ILE A 695 -11.86 -23.47 27.58
CA ILE A 695 -13.25 -23.03 27.46
C ILE A 695 -13.59 -22.89 25.99
N GLU A 696 -14.55 -23.68 25.55
CA GLU A 696 -15.09 -23.67 24.19
C GLU A 696 -16.46 -22.99 24.22
N TRP A 697 -16.91 -22.48 23.06
CA TRP A 697 -18.23 -21.90 22.91
C TRP A 697 -18.95 -22.45 21.68
N SER A 698 -20.28 -22.40 21.71
CA SER A 698 -21.12 -22.81 20.58
C SER A 698 -20.98 -21.81 19.44
N ALA A 699 -20.73 -22.30 18.24
CA ALA A 699 -20.76 -21.54 17.00
C ALA A 699 -21.66 -22.26 15.98
N SER A 700 -21.97 -21.61 14.86
CA SER A 700 -22.78 -22.13 13.77
C SER A 700 -22.30 -23.51 13.31
N TRP A 701 -20.99 -23.68 13.13
CA TRP A 701 -20.34 -24.94 12.72
C TRP A 701 -19.69 -25.69 13.88
N HIS A 702 -19.85 -25.20 15.11
CA HIS A 702 -19.43 -25.85 16.35
C HIS A 702 -20.62 -25.91 17.34
N ASN A 703 -21.74 -26.44 16.85
CA ASN A 703 -23.03 -26.32 17.50
C ASN A 703 -23.31 -27.51 18.45
N PHE A 704 -22.69 -27.51 19.63
CA PHE A 704 -22.93 -28.55 20.64
C PHE A 704 -24.17 -28.31 21.52
N ALA A 705 -24.78 -27.13 21.48
CA ALA A 705 -25.92 -26.77 22.33
C ALA A 705 -26.78 -25.62 21.78
N GLY A 706 -26.96 -25.52 20.47
CA GLY A 706 -27.63 -24.42 19.77
C GLY A 706 -26.61 -23.42 19.21
N ALA A 707 -26.90 -22.87 18.03
CA ALA A 707 -26.10 -21.78 17.45
C ALA A 707 -26.27 -20.48 18.27
N PRO A 708 -25.30 -19.55 18.19
CA PRO A 708 -25.44 -18.23 18.80
C PRO A 708 -26.73 -17.53 18.35
N VAL A 709 -27.39 -16.85 19.30
CA VAL A 709 -28.49 -15.94 19.00
C VAL A 709 -27.94 -14.54 19.07
N ASP A 710 -28.07 -13.77 18.00
CA ASP A 710 -27.64 -12.38 17.95
C ASP A 710 -28.72 -11.55 17.26
N THR A 711 -29.54 -10.89 18.07
CA THR A 711 -30.62 -10.00 17.63
C THR A 711 -30.47 -8.66 18.34
N ALA A 712 -31.16 -7.61 17.89
CA ALA A 712 -31.06 -6.26 18.48
C ALA A 712 -31.19 -6.20 20.01
N THR A 713 -31.99 -7.09 20.59
CA THR A 713 -32.32 -7.07 22.03
C THR A 713 -32.00 -8.36 22.75
N ARG A 714 -31.32 -9.31 22.10
CA ARG A 714 -30.99 -10.60 22.72
C ARG A 714 -29.72 -11.19 22.13
N TYR A 715 -28.78 -11.49 23.00
CA TYR A 715 -27.57 -12.26 22.70
C TYR A 715 -27.58 -13.56 23.49
N GLU A 716 -27.28 -14.68 22.83
CA GLU A 716 -27.07 -15.97 23.49
C GLU A 716 -25.86 -16.70 22.92
N MET A 717 -25.08 -17.32 23.81
CA MET A 717 -23.99 -18.22 23.43
C MET A 717 -23.78 -19.25 24.53
N VAL A 718 -23.53 -20.50 24.17
CA VAL A 718 -23.25 -21.57 25.14
C VAL A 718 -21.74 -21.74 25.29
N PHE A 719 -21.27 -21.85 26.53
CA PHE A 719 -19.88 -22.10 26.87
C PHE A 719 -19.77 -23.44 27.58
N ARG A 720 -18.71 -24.21 27.31
CA ARG A 720 -18.39 -25.42 28.07
C ARG A 720 -16.89 -25.48 28.37
N THR A 721 -16.51 -26.25 29.37
CA THR A 721 -15.09 -26.51 29.65
C THR A 721 -14.73 -27.96 29.38
N THR A 722 -13.50 -28.20 28.93
CA THR A 722 -12.95 -29.55 28.78
C THR A 722 -12.60 -30.21 30.12
N GLY A 723 -12.57 -29.42 31.21
CA GLY A 723 -12.36 -29.87 32.59
C GLY A 723 -13.66 -30.03 33.40
N GLY A 724 -13.56 -29.96 34.73
CA GLY A 724 -14.72 -30.05 35.64
C GLY A 724 -15.60 -28.80 35.61
N THR A 725 -15.29 -27.84 36.49
CA THR A 725 -15.97 -26.53 36.54
C THR A 725 -14.92 -25.44 36.50
N ALA A 726 -15.18 -24.40 35.70
CA ALA A 726 -14.33 -23.23 35.57
C ALA A 726 -15.16 -21.95 35.76
N THR A 727 -14.49 -20.84 36.04
CA THR A 727 -15.07 -19.49 36.00
C THR A 727 -14.31 -18.67 34.98
N VAL A 728 -15.00 -17.79 34.26
CA VAL A 728 -14.40 -16.93 33.23
C VAL A 728 -15.14 -15.62 33.11
N ASN A 729 -14.43 -14.55 32.81
CA ASN A 729 -15.07 -13.31 32.41
C ASN A 729 -15.37 -13.35 30.91
N ILE A 730 -16.61 -13.01 30.52
CA ILE A 730 -17.05 -13.06 29.12
C ILE A 730 -17.40 -11.66 28.66
N THR A 731 -16.80 -11.25 27.54
CA THR A 731 -17.17 -10.03 26.80
C THR A 731 -17.62 -10.44 25.40
N PRO A 732 -18.89 -10.25 25.01
CA PRO A 732 -19.32 -10.46 23.63
C PRO A 732 -18.59 -9.50 22.67
N ARG A 733 -18.08 -10.02 21.56
CA ARG A 733 -17.34 -9.29 20.51
C ARG A 733 -17.89 -9.65 19.14
N ARG A 734 -17.55 -8.82 18.13
CA ARG A 734 -18.01 -8.97 16.74
C ARG A 734 -19.52 -9.19 16.64
N LEU A 735 -20.28 -8.42 17.42
CA LEU A 735 -21.73 -8.53 17.47
C LEU A 735 -22.34 -8.21 16.11
N GLN A 736 -23.23 -9.07 15.63
CA GLN A 736 -23.84 -8.93 14.30
C GLN A 736 -25.04 -7.98 14.33
N SER A 737 -25.89 -8.11 15.34
CA SER A 737 -27.14 -7.36 15.50
C SER A 737 -27.35 -6.83 16.92
N PHE A 738 -26.77 -7.44 17.94
CA PHE A 738 -26.99 -7.13 19.34
C PHE A 738 -26.40 -5.78 19.68
N ILE A 739 -27.22 -4.96 20.34
CA ILE A 739 -26.91 -3.55 20.52
C ILE A 739 -26.36 -3.32 21.91
N VAL A 740 -25.06 -3.06 21.95
CA VAL A 740 -24.37 -2.57 23.15
C VAL A 740 -24.22 -1.06 23.07
N GLN A 741 -24.55 -0.38 24.17
CA GLN A 741 -24.40 1.06 24.30
C GLN A 741 -23.74 1.42 25.63
N ALA A 742 -22.73 2.29 25.56
CA ALA A 742 -22.06 2.83 26.72
C ALA A 742 -23.04 3.38 27.78
N GLY A 743 -22.86 2.94 29.02
CA GLY A 743 -23.70 3.30 30.16
C GLY A 743 -25.05 2.57 30.25
N ALA A 744 -25.47 1.84 29.21
CA ALA A 744 -26.70 1.05 29.28
C ALA A 744 -26.50 -0.21 30.14
N SER A 745 -27.56 -0.60 30.85
CA SER A 745 -27.58 -1.79 31.69
C SER A 745 -28.19 -2.99 30.98
N TYR A 746 -27.61 -4.15 31.20
CA TYR A 746 -27.98 -5.43 30.59
C TYR A 746 -28.14 -6.48 31.69
N GLN A 747 -29.24 -7.23 31.62
CA GLN A 747 -29.43 -8.43 32.43
C GLN A 747 -28.66 -9.56 31.76
N TRP A 748 -27.81 -10.25 32.53
CA TRP A 748 -27.23 -11.52 32.12
C TRP A 748 -27.83 -12.67 32.92
N THR A 749 -27.97 -13.82 32.27
CA THR A 749 -28.39 -15.08 32.90
C THR A 749 -27.45 -16.19 32.45
N ASN A 750 -27.02 -17.03 33.39
CA ASN A 750 -26.33 -18.28 33.16
C ASN A 750 -27.31 -19.44 33.32
N GLN A 751 -27.61 -20.14 32.23
CA GLN A 751 -28.55 -21.26 32.20
C GLN A 751 -27.79 -22.57 31.95
N PRO A 752 -27.65 -23.45 32.95
CA PRO A 752 -26.99 -24.74 32.76
C PRO A 752 -27.72 -25.62 31.75
N VAL A 753 -27.02 -26.09 30.72
CA VAL A 753 -27.60 -26.93 29.64
C VAL A 753 -28.01 -28.31 30.16
N GLY A 754 -27.23 -28.88 31.09
CA GLY A 754 -27.54 -30.15 31.74
C GLY A 754 -28.64 -30.10 32.81
N GLY A 755 -29.31 -28.94 32.98
CA GLY A 755 -30.21 -28.67 34.09
C GLY A 755 -29.48 -28.23 35.37
N GLY A 756 -30.16 -27.48 36.23
CA GLY A 756 -29.56 -26.90 37.44
C GLY A 756 -30.22 -25.59 37.82
N SER A 757 -29.67 -24.92 38.84
CA SER A 757 -30.11 -23.57 39.23
C SER A 757 -29.47 -22.53 38.31
N GLU A 758 -30.28 -21.61 37.80
CA GLU A 758 -29.80 -20.45 37.05
C GLU A 758 -29.13 -19.45 38.00
N SER A 759 -28.15 -18.71 37.49
CA SER A 759 -27.63 -17.50 38.13
C SER A 759 -27.81 -16.32 37.19
N SER A 760 -27.96 -15.12 37.75
CA SER A 760 -28.18 -13.92 36.94
C SER A 760 -27.65 -12.68 37.65
N GLY A 761 -27.49 -11.61 36.89
CA GLY A 761 -27.07 -10.31 37.41
C GLY A 761 -27.27 -9.20 36.39
N VAL A 762 -26.88 -7.99 36.78
CA VAL A 762 -26.93 -6.81 35.93
C VAL A 762 -25.51 -6.28 35.74
N VAL A 763 -25.18 -5.94 34.50
CA VAL A 763 -23.91 -5.34 34.10
C VAL A 763 -24.16 -4.06 33.33
N VAL A 764 -23.24 -3.12 33.41
CA VAL A 764 -23.29 -1.85 32.68
C VAL A 764 -22.22 -1.88 31.61
N ALA A 765 -22.58 -1.58 30.37
CA ALA A 765 -21.60 -1.46 29.30
C ALA A 765 -20.71 -0.23 29.55
N ASP A 766 -19.41 -0.38 29.34
CA ASP A 766 -18.45 0.70 29.60
C ASP A 766 -18.41 1.76 28.49
N ALA A 767 -17.50 2.73 28.60
CA ALA A 767 -17.37 3.84 27.64
C ALA A 767 -17.06 3.38 26.20
N ASP A 768 -16.46 2.20 26.04
CA ASP A 768 -16.16 1.59 24.73
C ASP A 768 -17.33 0.74 24.21
N ALA A 769 -18.49 0.80 24.89
CA ALA A 769 -19.66 -0.03 24.63
C ALA A 769 -19.35 -1.54 24.70
N LEU A 770 -18.57 -1.96 25.70
CA LEU A 770 -18.31 -3.38 25.97
C LEU A 770 -19.03 -3.84 27.23
N ILE A 771 -19.71 -5.00 27.15
CA ILE A 771 -20.30 -5.69 28.30
C ILE A 771 -19.29 -6.69 28.85
N LEU A 772 -18.99 -6.61 30.15
CA LEU A 772 -18.20 -7.60 30.86
C LEU A 772 -19.11 -8.37 31.82
N VAL A 773 -19.31 -9.66 31.56
CA VAL A 773 -19.96 -10.59 32.51
C VAL A 773 -18.88 -11.23 33.37
N PRO A 774 -18.74 -10.85 34.65
CA PRO A 774 -17.63 -11.32 35.48
C PRO A 774 -17.91 -12.70 36.09
N GLY A 775 -16.87 -13.54 36.18
CA GLY A 775 -16.91 -14.81 36.92
C GLY A 775 -18.01 -15.78 36.47
N PHE A 776 -18.35 -15.78 35.18
CA PHE A 776 -19.34 -16.69 34.60
C PHE A 776 -18.89 -18.14 34.82
N SER A 777 -19.68 -18.90 35.59
CA SER A 777 -19.41 -20.32 35.82
C SER A 777 -19.68 -21.13 34.55
N VAL A 778 -18.80 -22.08 34.25
CA VAL A 778 -18.87 -22.97 33.08
C VAL A 778 -18.62 -24.42 33.53
N THR A 779 -19.40 -25.36 33.00
CA THR A 779 -19.27 -26.81 33.27
C THR A 779 -18.97 -27.57 31.98
N SER A 780 -18.61 -28.85 32.09
CA SER A 780 -18.42 -29.73 30.93
C SER A 780 -19.69 -30.03 30.14
N THR A 781 -20.87 -29.95 30.77
CA THR A 781 -22.16 -30.12 30.08
C THR A 781 -22.62 -28.86 29.36
N GLY A 782 -22.01 -27.70 29.67
CA GLY A 782 -22.27 -26.44 29.01
C GLY A 782 -23.26 -25.55 29.75
N ASN A 783 -23.07 -24.24 29.60
CA ASN A 783 -23.81 -23.16 30.25
C ASN A 783 -24.11 -22.06 29.24
N ARG A 784 -25.39 -21.71 29.07
CA ARG A 784 -25.84 -20.68 28.14
C ARG A 784 -25.81 -19.31 28.83
N LEU A 785 -25.01 -18.39 28.27
CA LEU A 785 -25.10 -16.98 28.59
C LEU A 785 -26.25 -16.38 27.78
N VAL A 786 -27.21 -15.73 28.45
CA VAL A 786 -28.26 -14.93 27.83
C VAL A 786 -28.07 -13.49 28.27
N LEU A 787 -28.01 -12.56 27.33
CA LEU A 787 -27.93 -11.12 27.57
C LEU A 787 -29.12 -10.41 26.94
N VAL A 788 -29.80 -9.58 27.73
CA VAL A 788 -30.91 -8.72 27.28
C VAL A 788 -30.74 -7.30 27.84
N PRO A 789 -30.97 -6.25 27.04
CA PRO A 789 -31.00 -4.88 27.55
C PRO A 789 -32.11 -4.74 28.61
N LEU A 790 -31.82 -4.08 29.72
CA LEU A 790 -32.87 -3.73 30.68
C LEU A 790 -33.82 -2.69 30.07
N SER A 791 -35.13 -2.85 30.30
CA SER A 791 -36.13 -1.92 29.78
C SER A 791 -35.82 -0.49 30.18
N GLY A 792 -35.76 0.41 29.19
CA GLY A 792 -35.48 1.82 29.40
C GLY A 792 -33.99 2.18 29.47
N SER A 793 -33.04 1.23 29.38
CA SER A 793 -31.60 1.52 29.47
C SER A 793 -30.99 2.03 28.16
N LEU A 794 -31.52 1.62 27.00
CA LEU A 794 -31.13 2.16 25.69
C LEU A 794 -31.72 3.57 25.47
N PRO A 795 -31.07 4.50 24.76
CA PRO A 795 -31.60 5.83 24.47
C PRO A 795 -32.78 5.77 23.50
N ALA A 796 -33.59 6.82 23.49
CA ALA A 796 -34.61 6.97 22.45
C ALA A 796 -33.95 7.19 21.08
N PRO A 797 -34.59 6.76 19.98
CA PRO A 797 -34.15 7.12 18.64
C PRO A 797 -34.28 8.63 18.43
N SER A 798 -33.43 9.21 17.59
CA SER A 798 -33.62 10.56 17.08
C SER A 798 -33.84 10.49 15.58
N VAL A 799 -34.65 11.40 15.04
CA VAL A 799 -34.91 11.50 13.59
C VAL A 799 -34.48 12.89 13.15
N THR A 800 -33.55 12.95 12.22
CA THR A 800 -32.88 14.21 11.81
C THR A 800 -33.20 14.61 10.38
N LYS A 801 -33.46 13.63 9.50
CA LYS A 801 -33.76 13.89 8.08
C LYS A 801 -34.63 12.77 7.49
N ILE A 802 -35.39 13.12 6.45
CA ILE A 802 -36.02 12.18 5.51
C ILE A 802 -35.78 12.69 4.08
N GLU A 803 -35.42 11.80 3.15
CA GLU A 803 -35.11 12.14 1.75
C GLU A 803 -35.72 11.11 0.78
N PRO A 804 -36.48 11.52 -0.25
CA PRO A 804 -36.99 12.87 -0.48
C PRO A 804 -37.92 13.32 0.65
N ALA A 805 -37.94 14.62 0.94
CA ALA A 805 -38.80 15.21 1.97
C ALA A 805 -40.25 15.47 1.50
N THR A 806 -40.61 15.06 0.28
CA THR A 806 -41.93 15.27 -0.31
C THR A 806 -42.38 14.07 -1.15
N GLY A 807 -43.69 13.84 -1.23
CA GLY A 807 -44.30 12.81 -2.09
C GLY A 807 -45.82 12.97 -2.23
N PRO A 808 -46.50 12.27 -3.15
CA PRO A 808 -47.93 12.41 -3.37
C PRO A 808 -48.77 11.79 -2.24
N THR A 809 -49.99 12.29 -2.03
CA THR A 809 -50.96 11.74 -1.06
C THR A 809 -51.30 10.26 -1.32
N THR A 810 -51.08 9.75 -2.53
CA THR A 810 -51.26 8.33 -2.86
C THR A 810 -50.26 7.39 -2.18
N GLY A 811 -49.14 7.91 -1.64
CA GLY A 811 -48.08 7.12 -1.01
C GLY A 811 -47.12 6.50 -2.03
N GLY A 812 -46.34 5.50 -1.60
CA GLY A 812 -45.42 4.74 -2.45
C GLY A 812 -44.06 5.39 -2.73
N THR A 813 -43.84 6.62 -2.25
CA THR A 813 -42.53 7.29 -2.36
C THR A 813 -41.51 6.54 -1.52
N GLY A 814 -40.46 6.01 -2.15
CA GLY A 814 -39.31 5.45 -1.46
C GLY A 814 -38.51 6.55 -0.76
N VAL A 815 -38.28 6.40 0.54
CA VAL A 815 -37.64 7.39 1.40
C VAL A 815 -36.52 6.77 2.21
N THR A 816 -35.48 7.57 2.47
CA THR A 816 -34.40 7.28 3.40
C THR A 816 -34.52 8.22 4.60
N ILE A 817 -34.66 7.66 5.79
CA ILE A 817 -34.78 8.36 7.06
C ILE A 817 -33.44 8.26 7.79
N THR A 818 -32.87 9.41 8.15
CA THR A 818 -31.59 9.53 8.86
C THR A 818 -31.81 9.98 10.30
N GLY A 819 -31.06 9.39 11.23
CA GLY A 819 -31.18 9.67 12.64
C GLY A 819 -30.12 8.98 13.48
N THR A 820 -30.44 8.70 14.74
CA THR A 820 -29.57 7.94 15.64
C THR A 820 -30.37 6.94 16.46
N ASN A 821 -29.68 5.91 16.96
CA ASN A 821 -30.20 4.87 17.84
C ASN A 821 -31.38 4.08 17.25
N PHE A 822 -31.44 3.90 15.93
CA PHE A 822 -32.42 2.99 15.33
C PHE A 822 -32.06 1.55 15.66
N LEU A 823 -33.04 0.79 16.16
CA LEU A 823 -32.88 -0.63 16.46
C LEU A 823 -33.54 -1.47 15.35
N SER A 824 -33.00 -2.65 15.05
CA SER A 824 -33.66 -3.59 14.14
C SER A 824 -35.07 -3.94 14.66
N GLY A 825 -36.07 -3.96 13.77
CA GLY A 825 -37.47 -4.07 14.13
C GLY A 825 -38.15 -2.74 14.49
N ALA A 826 -37.47 -1.60 14.35
CA ALA A 826 -38.09 -0.29 14.46
C ALA A 826 -39.23 -0.14 13.44
N THR A 827 -40.25 0.62 13.85
CA THR A 827 -41.39 0.98 13.02
C THR A 827 -41.36 2.46 12.71
N VAL A 828 -41.91 2.83 11.55
CA VAL A 828 -42.00 4.24 11.12
C VAL A 828 -43.44 4.60 10.83
N THR A 829 -43.84 5.78 11.30
CA THR A 829 -45.08 6.44 10.84
C THR A 829 -44.76 7.81 10.26
N ILE A 830 -45.47 8.17 9.19
CA ILE A 830 -45.35 9.47 8.51
C ILE A 830 -46.75 10.09 8.49
N GLY A 831 -46.97 11.15 9.27
CA GLY A 831 -48.29 11.74 9.50
C GLY A 831 -49.27 10.80 10.21
N GLY A 832 -48.75 9.90 11.05
CA GLY A 832 -49.54 8.88 11.72
C GLY A 832 -49.85 7.63 10.88
N THR A 833 -49.58 7.66 9.57
CA THR A 833 -49.73 6.49 8.68
C THR A 833 -48.47 5.64 8.72
N ALA A 834 -48.61 4.32 8.90
CA ALA A 834 -47.47 3.40 8.88
C ALA A 834 -46.77 3.40 7.51
N ALA A 835 -45.44 3.49 7.52
CA ALA A 835 -44.63 3.28 6.34
C ALA A 835 -44.57 1.77 5.99
N THR A 836 -44.42 1.45 4.72
CA THR A 836 -44.32 0.07 4.21
C THR A 836 -42.91 -0.20 3.66
N ASP A 837 -42.61 -1.46 3.30
CA ASP A 837 -41.30 -1.84 2.74
C ASP A 837 -40.11 -1.34 3.57
N LEU A 838 -40.28 -1.38 4.89
CA LEU A 838 -39.35 -0.80 5.85
C LEU A 838 -38.17 -1.74 6.06
N GLN A 839 -36.96 -1.20 5.90
CA GLN A 839 -35.70 -1.87 6.23
C GLN A 839 -34.85 -0.93 7.10
N VAL A 840 -34.51 -1.38 8.31
CA VAL A 840 -33.53 -0.70 9.16
C VAL A 840 -32.14 -1.09 8.62
N VAL A 841 -31.46 -0.17 7.95
CA VAL A 841 -30.17 -0.43 7.28
C VAL A 841 -29.05 -0.50 8.31
N ASN A 842 -29.04 0.45 9.26
CA ASN A 842 -28.11 0.50 10.38
C ASN A 842 -28.66 1.45 11.46
N LYS A 843 -27.87 1.70 12.52
CA LYS A 843 -28.25 2.56 13.67
C LYS A 843 -28.63 4.00 13.32
N THR A 844 -28.34 4.45 12.09
CA THR A 844 -28.53 5.83 11.62
C THR A 844 -29.39 5.96 10.37
N ALA A 845 -29.78 4.85 9.73
CA ALA A 845 -30.50 4.87 8.47
C ALA A 845 -31.62 3.82 8.41
N ILE A 846 -32.81 4.25 8.00
CA ILE A 846 -33.96 3.41 7.66
C ILE A 846 -34.38 3.74 6.23
N THR A 847 -34.68 2.72 5.43
CA THR A 847 -35.39 2.89 4.15
C THR A 847 -36.82 2.41 4.31
N ALA A 848 -37.78 3.09 3.66
CA ALA A 848 -39.19 2.72 3.70
C ALA A 848 -39.95 3.34 2.51
N LYS A 849 -41.24 3.03 2.38
CA LYS A 849 -42.18 3.67 1.47
C LYS A 849 -43.27 4.38 2.25
N THR A 850 -43.61 5.59 1.81
CA THR A 850 -44.71 6.38 2.37
C THR A 850 -46.06 5.67 2.19
N GLY A 851 -46.93 5.78 3.20
CA GLY A 851 -48.30 5.27 3.12
C GLY A 851 -49.25 6.25 2.44
N THR A 852 -50.45 5.80 2.10
CA THR A 852 -51.50 6.65 1.51
C THR A 852 -52.14 7.54 2.58
N VAL A 853 -52.37 8.81 2.27
CA VAL A 853 -53.09 9.79 3.12
C VAL A 853 -54.16 10.52 2.31
N THR A 854 -55.13 11.14 2.98
CA THR A 854 -56.24 11.85 2.33
C THR A 854 -56.01 13.36 2.21
N THR A 855 -54.99 13.91 2.88
CA THR A 855 -54.77 15.36 3.00
C THR A 855 -53.31 15.69 2.69
N ALA A 856 -53.10 16.71 1.86
CA ALA A 856 -51.78 17.26 1.59
C ALA A 856 -51.34 18.19 2.73
N GLY A 857 -50.04 18.27 2.99
CA GLY A 857 -49.45 19.10 4.04
C GLY A 857 -48.19 18.51 4.66
N ALA A 858 -47.52 19.33 5.47
CA ALA A 858 -46.37 18.91 6.27
C ALA A 858 -46.84 18.01 7.42
N VAL A 859 -46.12 16.92 7.65
CA VAL A 859 -46.42 15.90 8.64
C VAL A 859 -45.16 15.42 9.35
N ASP A 860 -45.35 14.93 10.58
CA ASP A 860 -44.26 14.40 11.40
C ASP A 860 -43.80 13.03 10.90
N VAL A 861 -42.51 12.75 11.06
CA VAL A 861 -41.92 11.41 10.87
C VAL A 861 -41.52 10.87 12.23
N VAL A 862 -42.14 9.77 12.65
CA VAL A 862 -41.90 9.15 13.96
C VAL A 862 -41.27 7.78 13.75
N VAL A 863 -40.11 7.56 14.35
CA VAL A 863 -39.48 6.24 14.47
C VAL A 863 -39.70 5.72 15.88
N THR A 864 -40.25 4.50 16.00
CA THR A 864 -40.45 3.82 17.29
C THR A 864 -39.63 2.54 17.32
N ASN A 865 -38.73 2.44 18.28
CA ASN A 865 -37.90 1.27 18.50
C ASN A 865 -38.67 0.14 19.23
N PRO A 866 -38.19 -1.11 19.17
CA PRO A 866 -38.79 -2.24 19.90
C PRO A 866 -38.82 -2.10 21.42
N ASP A 867 -37.97 -1.23 22.01
CA ASP A 867 -37.99 -0.90 23.44
C ASP A 867 -39.06 0.15 23.81
N ALA A 868 -39.96 0.44 22.85
CA ALA A 868 -41.06 1.40 22.92
C ALA A 868 -40.64 2.88 23.02
N LYS A 869 -39.35 3.20 22.90
CA LYS A 869 -38.91 4.60 22.79
C LYS A 869 -39.08 5.11 21.37
N SER A 870 -39.39 6.40 21.23
CA SER A 870 -39.63 7.04 19.94
C SER A 870 -38.88 8.35 19.76
N GLY A 871 -38.61 8.67 18.50
CA GLY A 871 -37.99 9.89 18.03
C GLY A 871 -38.87 10.50 16.95
N THR A 872 -39.00 11.82 16.94
CA THR A 872 -39.88 12.54 16.01
C THR A 872 -39.10 13.62 15.28
N LEU A 873 -39.22 13.64 13.95
CA LEU A 873 -38.87 14.77 13.11
C LEU A 873 -40.17 15.53 12.77
N ALA A 874 -40.40 16.61 13.51
CA ALA A 874 -41.61 17.41 13.35
C ALA A 874 -41.67 18.08 11.97
N GLY A 875 -42.78 17.94 11.25
CA GLY A 875 -42.96 18.46 9.89
C GLY A 875 -41.93 17.97 8.87
N GLY A 876 -41.30 16.82 9.12
CA GLY A 876 -40.17 16.32 8.33
C GLY A 876 -40.50 15.93 6.89
N PHE A 877 -41.76 15.57 6.61
CA PHE A 877 -42.20 15.16 5.29
C PHE A 877 -43.43 15.97 4.85
N THR A 878 -43.54 16.33 3.58
CA THR A 878 -44.71 17.02 3.03
C THR A 878 -45.41 16.16 1.99
N TYR A 879 -46.66 15.77 2.28
CA TYR A 879 -47.53 15.21 1.26
C TYR A 879 -48.02 16.33 0.34
N THR A 880 -47.84 16.13 -0.96
CA THR A 880 -48.35 16.99 -2.02
C THR A 880 -49.61 16.37 -2.58
N SER A 881 -50.58 17.20 -2.99
CA SER A 881 -51.73 16.72 -3.74
C SER A 881 -51.22 15.95 -4.96
N ALA A 882 -51.76 14.75 -5.20
CA ALA A 882 -51.48 14.04 -6.44
C ALA A 882 -51.69 15.00 -7.63
N PRO A 883 -50.81 14.99 -8.65
CA PRO A 883 -51.03 15.78 -9.86
C PRO A 883 -52.44 15.52 -10.39
N ALA A 884 -53.14 16.58 -10.78
CA ALA A 884 -54.40 16.44 -11.50
C ALA A 884 -54.13 15.57 -12.73
N GLY A 885 -54.76 14.39 -12.80
CA GLY A 885 -54.58 13.48 -13.93
C GLY A 885 -54.94 14.16 -15.24
N VAL A 886 -54.39 13.68 -16.36
CA VAL A 886 -54.87 14.08 -17.68
C VAL A 886 -55.89 13.05 -18.13
N ARG A 887 -57.06 13.50 -18.57
CA ARG A 887 -58.07 12.59 -19.12
C ARG A 887 -57.46 11.92 -20.36
N GLY A 888 -57.57 10.60 -20.48
CA GLY A 888 -56.94 9.88 -21.59
C GLY A 888 -55.45 9.54 -21.46
N ASP A 889 -54.79 9.91 -20.36
CA ASP A 889 -53.49 9.34 -19.95
C ASP A 889 -53.76 8.05 -19.15
N ALA A 890 -53.95 6.95 -19.89
CA ALA A 890 -54.37 5.68 -19.32
C ALA A 890 -53.20 4.96 -18.62
N ASN A 891 -51.96 5.19 -19.08
CA ASN A 891 -50.77 4.54 -18.54
C ASN A 891 -50.10 5.32 -17.38
N GLY A 892 -50.50 6.59 -17.15
CA GLY A 892 -50.03 7.44 -16.06
C GLY A 892 -48.67 8.10 -16.31
N ASP A 893 -48.23 8.22 -17.56
CA ASP A 893 -46.95 8.83 -17.93
C ASP A 893 -47.00 10.35 -18.12
N SER A 894 -48.16 10.96 -17.84
CA SER A 894 -48.45 12.40 -17.98
C SER A 894 -48.53 12.89 -19.43
N ALA A 895 -48.59 12.01 -20.42
CA ALA A 895 -48.77 12.35 -21.83
C ALA A 895 -49.88 11.53 -22.49
N VAL A 896 -50.78 12.18 -23.23
CA VAL A 896 -51.79 11.46 -24.02
C VAL A 896 -51.18 11.06 -25.36
N THR A 897 -50.86 9.78 -25.51
CA THR A 897 -50.17 9.21 -26.67
C THR A 897 -50.85 7.95 -27.19
N VAL A 898 -50.30 7.36 -28.26
CA VAL A 898 -50.79 6.07 -28.77
C VAL A 898 -50.63 4.94 -27.74
N SER A 899 -49.67 5.06 -26.81
CA SER A 899 -49.47 4.07 -25.75
C SER A 899 -50.69 3.96 -24.84
N ASP A 900 -51.41 5.06 -24.60
CA ASP A 900 -52.63 5.10 -23.80
C ASP A 900 -53.78 4.37 -24.48
N VAL A 901 -53.86 4.48 -25.82
CA VAL A 901 -54.81 3.71 -26.62
C VAL A 901 -54.57 2.21 -26.43
N PHE A 902 -53.31 1.78 -26.54
CA PHE A 902 -52.96 0.36 -26.35
C PHE A 902 -53.20 -0.11 -24.92
N PHE A 903 -52.87 0.72 -23.93
CA PHE A 903 -53.10 0.42 -22.52
C PHE A 903 -54.60 0.22 -22.25
N LEU A 904 -55.44 1.12 -22.75
CA LEU A 904 -56.89 1.07 -22.57
C LEU A 904 -57.54 -0.09 -23.32
N ILE A 905 -57.06 -0.43 -24.53
CA ILE A 905 -57.49 -1.63 -25.26
C ILE A 905 -57.14 -2.89 -24.46
N ASN A 906 -55.92 -2.98 -23.92
CA ASN A 906 -55.50 -4.13 -23.14
C ASN A 906 -56.32 -4.28 -21.85
N TYR A 907 -56.61 -3.18 -21.16
CA TYR A 907 -57.52 -3.17 -20.01
C TYR A 907 -58.92 -3.69 -20.37
N LEU A 908 -59.51 -3.20 -21.45
CA LEU A 908 -60.89 -3.52 -21.85
C LEU A 908 -61.05 -4.94 -22.42
N PHE A 909 -60.05 -5.43 -23.14
CA PHE A 909 -60.20 -6.64 -23.97
C PHE A 909 -59.19 -7.75 -23.68
N ALA A 910 -58.08 -7.46 -23.01
CA ALA A 910 -56.99 -8.41 -22.80
C ALA A 910 -56.67 -8.67 -21.30
N GLY A 911 -57.49 -8.17 -20.38
CA GLY A 911 -57.29 -8.34 -18.93
C GLY A 911 -56.10 -7.55 -18.37
N GLY A 912 -55.71 -6.46 -19.04
CA GLY A 912 -54.67 -5.54 -18.58
C GLY A 912 -55.03 -4.81 -17.27
N MET A 913 -54.05 -4.13 -16.68
CA MET A 913 -54.26 -3.36 -15.45
C MET A 913 -55.24 -2.20 -15.68
N ALA A 914 -56.00 -1.85 -14.63
CA ALA A 914 -56.87 -0.67 -14.66
C ALA A 914 -56.04 0.63 -14.80
N PRO A 915 -56.57 1.66 -15.47
CA PRO A 915 -55.91 2.97 -15.61
C PRO A 915 -55.46 3.56 -14.27
N SER A 916 -54.32 4.25 -14.29
CA SER A 916 -53.63 4.79 -13.09
C SER A 916 -54.47 5.78 -12.29
N THR A 917 -55.42 6.44 -12.94
CA THR A 917 -56.47 7.27 -12.33
C THR A 917 -57.82 6.90 -12.91
N SER A 918 -58.90 7.09 -12.13
CA SER A 918 -60.27 6.80 -12.60
C SER A 918 -60.67 7.62 -13.83
N CYS A 919 -60.05 8.79 -14.03
CA CYS A 919 -60.28 9.66 -15.17
C CYS A 919 -59.33 9.42 -16.36
N GLY A 920 -58.16 8.80 -16.15
CA GLY A 920 -57.18 8.51 -17.21
C GLY A 920 -57.74 7.55 -18.27
N GLY A 921 -58.62 6.63 -17.87
CA GLY A 921 -59.29 5.69 -18.79
C GLY A 921 -60.59 6.19 -19.43
N ASP A 922 -61.16 7.27 -18.91
CA ASP A 922 -62.42 7.86 -19.40
C ASP A 922 -62.03 9.07 -20.26
N ALA A 923 -61.48 8.84 -21.45
CA ALA A 923 -60.99 9.92 -22.31
C ALA A 923 -62.08 10.94 -22.68
N ASN A 924 -63.35 10.51 -22.76
CA ASN A 924 -64.43 11.29 -23.35
C ASN A 924 -65.26 12.13 -22.35
N GLY A 925 -65.16 11.90 -21.04
CA GLY A 925 -65.92 12.69 -20.06
C GLY A 925 -67.14 12.02 -19.46
N ASP A 926 -67.49 10.79 -19.85
CA ASP A 926 -68.80 10.21 -19.59
C ASP A 926 -68.95 9.49 -18.24
N GLY A 927 -67.85 9.38 -17.49
CA GLY A 927 -67.79 8.75 -16.18
C GLY A 927 -67.43 7.26 -16.21
N SER A 928 -67.12 6.71 -17.38
CA SER A 928 -66.78 5.29 -17.54
C SER A 928 -65.68 5.05 -18.58
N ALA A 929 -64.73 4.17 -18.27
CA ALA A 929 -63.72 3.74 -19.24
C ALA A 929 -64.30 2.65 -20.14
N THR A 930 -64.58 2.98 -21.39
CA THR A 930 -65.24 2.11 -22.37
C THR A 930 -64.55 2.14 -23.73
N VAL A 931 -65.08 1.38 -24.69
CA VAL A 931 -64.60 1.42 -26.08
C VAL A 931 -64.75 2.82 -26.69
N SER A 932 -65.71 3.61 -26.22
CA SER A 932 -65.93 4.99 -26.67
C SER A 932 -64.72 5.88 -26.37
N ASP A 933 -63.99 5.61 -25.29
CA ASP A 933 -62.78 6.34 -24.88
C ASP A 933 -61.58 5.99 -25.75
N VAL A 934 -61.47 4.73 -26.17
CA VAL A 934 -60.50 4.29 -27.18
C VAL A 934 -60.75 5.03 -28.49
N PHE A 935 -62.02 5.11 -28.93
CA PHE A 935 -62.37 5.87 -30.15
C PHE A 935 -62.11 7.36 -29.99
N PHE A 936 -62.38 7.94 -28.82
CA PHE A 936 -62.08 9.34 -28.54
C PHE A 936 -60.58 9.64 -28.66
N LEU A 937 -59.73 8.80 -28.05
CA LEU A 937 -58.26 8.93 -28.14
C LEU A 937 -57.74 8.76 -29.56
N ILE A 938 -58.25 7.78 -30.31
CA ILE A 938 -57.86 7.58 -31.72
C ILE A 938 -58.25 8.81 -32.55
N ASN A 939 -59.45 9.36 -32.34
CA ASN A 939 -59.89 10.55 -33.06
C ASN A 939 -59.05 11.78 -32.70
N TYR A 940 -58.73 11.98 -31.42
CA TYR A 940 -57.84 13.04 -30.97
C TYR A 940 -56.45 12.93 -31.60
N LEU A 941 -55.82 11.75 -31.51
CA LEU A 941 -54.44 11.52 -31.94
C LEU A 941 -54.27 11.50 -33.46
N PHE A 942 -55.27 11.00 -34.20
CA PHE A 942 -55.10 10.69 -35.64
C PHE A 942 -56.11 11.38 -36.57
N ALA A 943 -57.22 11.91 -36.05
CA ALA A 943 -58.30 12.48 -36.87
C ALA A 943 -58.62 13.96 -36.56
N GLY A 944 -57.82 14.63 -35.74
CA GLY A 944 -58.00 16.05 -35.38
C GLY A 944 -59.17 16.30 -34.42
N GLY A 945 -59.57 15.29 -33.63
CA GLY A 945 -60.57 15.42 -32.57
C GLY A 945 -60.11 16.37 -31.44
N GLY A 946 -61.05 16.79 -30.60
CA GLY A 946 -60.76 17.67 -29.46
C GLY A 946 -59.84 16.99 -28.44
N ALA A 947 -58.94 17.76 -27.83
CA ALA A 947 -58.07 17.26 -26.76
C ALA A 947 -58.89 16.79 -25.55
N PRO A 948 -58.49 15.70 -24.89
CA PRO A 948 -59.08 15.31 -23.61
C PRO A 948 -58.96 16.45 -22.58
N GLY A 949 -59.97 16.57 -21.71
CA GLY A 949 -59.97 17.56 -20.64
C GLY A 949 -58.95 17.27 -19.53
N VAL A 950 -58.85 18.18 -18.58
CA VAL A 950 -58.16 17.91 -17.32
C VAL A 950 -59.04 17.08 -16.40
N CYS A 951 -58.42 16.22 -15.59
CA CYS A 951 -59.00 15.80 -14.33
C CYS A 951 -58.78 16.88 -13.26
#